data_AF-A0A7C9EA54-F1
#
_entry.id   AF-A0A7C9EA54-F1
#
_cell.length_a   1.000
_cell.length_b   1.000
_cell.length_c   1.000
_cell.angle_alpha   90.00
_cell.angle_beta   90.00
_cell.angle_gamma   90.00
#
_symmetry.space_group_name_H-M   'P 1'
#
loop_
_entity.id
_entity.type
_entity.pdbx_description
1 polymer ?
#
loop_
_entity_poly.entity_id
_entity_poly.type
_entity_poly.pdbx_seq_one_letter_code
_entity_poly.pdbx_strand_id
1 'polypeptide(L)'
;MPTPSATSSRPEDLILRLRSQETEVKFKALRELKNQIIGNRTKKLSYVKLGAVPAVVSALSSSADSGDFAGLVQASAVIGSFACGLEAGVRAVLDAGAFSLLFRLVSHHSDHKVVDAVARSLKMIYQSKLAPKYDIVPKENVDFLLSLLNSESENLTGLGASIITHSCQTTTEQKALCEAGALKKLLNLLEGSLNQRDASLESLASIIRSNPDVSSEFIEADGGRAFRTICELTKDRYPRTRLLASMCLISMWNTSPSYPQDAGLRTKLTLVLLELLDEPGQVGDEAPFALSSLVAGKEDLQKLAFEAGFVDKLSNHLRKGPLQAKRVQGIFLALADVCSKLESCRSRLLSLEILKLIAEALTHESSEVRVAACICLQSVSRSVKSLSAGLFMNEMLVIPLVQLLNDASPAVQVAALRAISNIVVEFTTRKSTVVRCGGVKQLVHLAKSMDPTIRLNAVWALRNLVFQAENRCKEEVLLELTQSTLSSLICDPEPPVQQQALGFVRNLVEGSVDSIGFIFTEDAIILHTVGRLLRSTTKDEVCVQGMYVLGNVASGNEFHKESVLQQLLPSADNNDQCVLLKFLRSSDNGLRTAAAWAVVNLTFPSSPGAYSRLIKLRNAGVYSQIKNMVSDPCLDVKLRVKTALVQSMTFGDSSS
;
A
#
# COMPACT_ATOMS: atom_id res chain seq x y z
N MET A 1 40.77 -29.27 -49.84
CA MET A 1 39.31 -29.52 -49.77
C MET A 1 38.78 -28.89 -48.49
N PRO A 2 37.76 -28.03 -48.56
CA PRO A 2 37.18 -27.42 -47.36
C PRO A 2 36.24 -28.40 -46.67
N THR A 3 36.30 -28.40 -45.34
CA THR A 3 35.42 -29.11 -44.40
C THR A 3 33.98 -28.58 -44.48
N PRO A 4 32.94 -29.43 -44.40
CA PRO A 4 31.56 -28.98 -44.54
C PRO A 4 31.09 -28.24 -43.28
N SER A 5 30.58 -27.03 -43.52
CA SER A 5 29.97 -26.12 -42.55
C SER A 5 28.60 -26.60 -42.05
N ALA A 6 28.31 -26.27 -40.79
CA ALA A 6 27.11 -26.59 -40.02
C ALA A 6 25.77 -26.46 -40.79
N THR A 7 25.00 -27.56 -40.81
CA THR A 7 23.58 -27.56 -41.15
C THR A 7 22.78 -26.81 -40.09
N SER A 8 22.19 -25.65 -40.40
CA SER A 8 21.18 -25.03 -39.53
C SER A 8 19.88 -25.84 -39.60
N SER A 9 19.71 -26.78 -38.67
CA SER A 9 18.47 -27.55 -38.53
C SER A 9 17.31 -26.61 -38.18
N ARG A 10 16.10 -26.85 -38.72
CA ARG A 10 14.93 -26.03 -38.40
C ARG A 10 14.57 -26.20 -36.92
N PRO A 11 14.04 -25.17 -36.23
CA PRO A 11 13.64 -25.26 -34.83
C PRO A 11 12.71 -26.45 -34.53
N GLU A 12 11.83 -26.79 -35.47
CA GLU A 12 10.90 -27.92 -35.40
C GLU A 12 11.62 -29.27 -35.43
N ASP A 13 12.65 -29.43 -36.27
CA ASP A 13 13.46 -30.65 -36.35
C ASP A 13 14.18 -30.93 -35.04
N LEU A 14 14.60 -29.86 -34.35
CA LEU A 14 15.23 -29.97 -33.05
C LEU A 14 14.24 -30.46 -31.97
N ILE A 15 12.97 -30.04 -32.01
CA ILE A 15 11.93 -30.52 -31.09
C ILE A 15 11.57 -31.98 -31.36
N LEU A 16 11.53 -32.41 -32.63
CA LEU A 16 11.34 -33.82 -32.97
C LEU A 16 12.47 -34.70 -32.41
N ARG A 17 13.72 -34.25 -32.52
CA ARG A 17 14.87 -34.98 -31.96
C ARG A 17 14.85 -35.07 -30.42
N LEU A 18 14.27 -34.09 -29.72
CA LEU A 18 14.05 -34.17 -28.27
C LEU A 18 13.06 -35.27 -27.86
N ARG A 19 12.13 -35.62 -28.75
CA ARG A 19 11.14 -36.68 -28.55
C ARG A 19 11.63 -38.06 -29.02
N SER A 20 12.87 -38.15 -29.50
CA SER A 20 13.46 -39.44 -29.90
C SER A 20 13.53 -40.41 -28.71
N GLN A 21 13.36 -41.70 -29.00
CA GLN A 21 13.59 -42.78 -28.03
C GLN A 21 15.09 -43.05 -27.83
N GLU A 22 15.94 -42.62 -28.77
CA GLU A 22 17.39 -42.78 -28.67
C GLU A 22 18.02 -41.74 -27.74
N THR A 23 18.63 -42.21 -26.65
CA THR A 23 19.28 -41.37 -25.62
C THR A 23 20.33 -40.43 -26.20
N GLU A 24 21.16 -40.91 -27.14
CA GLU A 24 22.23 -40.11 -27.76
C GLU A 24 21.69 -38.97 -28.64
N VAL A 25 20.61 -39.22 -29.38
CA VAL A 25 19.94 -38.20 -30.22
C VAL A 25 19.30 -37.14 -29.32
N LYS A 26 18.61 -37.58 -28.26
CA LYS A 26 17.99 -36.70 -27.27
C LYS A 26 19.04 -35.83 -26.57
N PHE A 27 20.15 -36.41 -26.14
CA PHE A 27 21.25 -35.69 -25.49
C PHE A 27 21.86 -34.61 -26.40
N LYS A 28 22.15 -34.94 -27.67
CA LYS A 28 22.64 -33.98 -28.67
C LYS A 28 21.64 -32.84 -28.90
N ALA A 29 20.34 -33.16 -28.99
CA ALA A 29 19.29 -32.17 -29.17
C ALA A 29 19.16 -31.23 -27.95
N LEU A 30 19.24 -31.75 -26.71
CA LEU A 30 19.24 -30.93 -25.51
C LEU A 30 20.46 -30.00 -25.45
N ARG A 31 21.64 -30.48 -25.87
CA ARG A 31 22.87 -29.67 -25.95
C ARG A 31 22.75 -28.56 -26.98
N GLU A 32 22.25 -28.88 -28.16
CA GLU A 32 22.01 -27.91 -29.23
C GLU A 32 20.99 -26.85 -28.79
N LEU A 33 19.85 -27.26 -28.21
CA LEU A 33 18.83 -26.33 -27.71
C LEU A 33 19.40 -25.38 -26.65
N LYS A 34 20.12 -25.92 -25.66
CA LYS A 34 20.77 -25.13 -24.61
C LYS A 34 21.61 -24.01 -25.22
N ASN A 35 22.47 -24.35 -26.16
CA ASN A 35 23.38 -23.39 -26.81
C ASN A 35 22.63 -22.34 -27.63
N GLN A 36 21.45 -22.67 -28.17
CA GLN A 36 20.64 -21.71 -28.89
C GLN A 36 19.89 -20.72 -27.98
N ILE A 37 19.51 -21.13 -26.77
CA ILE A 37 18.66 -20.30 -25.88
C ILE A 37 19.43 -19.56 -24.79
N ILE A 38 20.64 -19.99 -24.43
CA ILE A 38 21.46 -19.30 -23.42
C ILE A 38 21.65 -17.83 -23.83
N GLY A 39 21.35 -16.91 -22.92
CA GLY A 39 21.50 -15.47 -23.13
C GLY A 39 20.56 -14.85 -24.19
N ASN A 40 19.73 -15.64 -24.89
CA ASN A 40 18.92 -15.15 -26.00
C ASN A 40 17.42 -15.17 -25.69
N ARG A 41 16.90 -14.03 -25.21
CA ARG A 41 15.49 -13.89 -24.81
C ARG A 41 14.50 -14.19 -25.94
N THR A 42 14.80 -13.74 -27.16
CA THR A 42 13.92 -13.93 -28.33
C THR A 42 13.82 -15.41 -28.71
N LYS A 43 14.94 -16.13 -28.73
CA LYS A 43 14.95 -17.57 -28.99
C LYS A 43 14.27 -18.36 -27.88
N LYS A 44 14.49 -18.00 -26.60
CA LYS A 44 13.74 -18.61 -25.48
C LYS A 44 12.23 -18.51 -25.72
N LEU A 45 11.72 -17.32 -26.01
CA LEU A 45 10.29 -17.11 -26.28
C LEU A 45 9.79 -17.91 -27.49
N SER A 46 10.56 -17.96 -28.58
CA SER A 46 10.20 -18.74 -29.77
C SER A 46 10.06 -20.23 -29.45
N TYR A 47 11.07 -20.83 -28.80
CA TYR A 47 11.05 -22.24 -28.44
C TYR A 47 9.98 -22.57 -27.38
N VAL A 48 9.66 -21.64 -26.48
CA VAL A 48 8.51 -21.78 -25.58
C VAL A 48 7.22 -21.90 -26.37
N LYS A 49 6.98 -21.02 -27.37
CA LYS A 49 5.78 -21.06 -28.23
C LYS A 49 5.70 -22.33 -29.08
N LEU A 50 6.84 -22.88 -29.51
CA LEU A 50 6.91 -24.12 -30.27
C LEU A 50 6.71 -25.39 -29.41
N GLY A 51 6.53 -25.26 -28.10
CA GLY A 51 6.31 -26.40 -27.21
C GLY A 51 7.59 -27.19 -26.89
N ALA A 52 8.75 -26.54 -26.92
CA ALA A 52 10.01 -27.18 -26.54
C ALA A 52 10.07 -27.53 -25.05
N VAL A 53 9.49 -26.70 -24.17
CA VAL A 53 9.57 -26.90 -22.72
C VAL A 53 8.94 -28.24 -22.27
N PRO A 54 7.69 -28.59 -22.65
CA PRO A 54 7.14 -29.91 -22.35
C PRO A 54 7.99 -31.08 -22.88
N ALA A 55 8.60 -30.95 -24.06
CA ALA A 55 9.47 -31.98 -24.62
C ALA A 55 10.75 -32.18 -23.79
N VAL A 56 11.34 -31.09 -23.28
CA VAL A 56 12.51 -31.14 -22.39
C VAL A 56 12.13 -31.76 -21.03
N VAL A 57 10.94 -31.45 -20.50
CA VAL A 57 10.48 -32.04 -19.23
C VAL A 57 10.20 -33.54 -19.40
N SER A 58 9.60 -33.96 -20.50
CA SER A 58 9.44 -35.37 -20.84
C SER A 58 10.79 -36.08 -20.98
N ALA A 59 11.79 -35.42 -21.59
CA ALA A 59 13.15 -35.92 -21.65
C ALA A 59 13.75 -36.11 -20.24
N LEU A 60 13.57 -35.13 -19.33
CA LEU A 60 14.00 -35.23 -17.93
C LEU A 60 13.35 -36.43 -17.23
N SER A 61 12.04 -36.62 -17.36
CA SER A 61 11.32 -37.77 -16.79
C SER A 61 11.89 -39.08 -17.33
N SER A 62 12.05 -39.20 -18.64
CA SER A 62 12.58 -40.42 -19.26
C SER A 62 14.00 -40.75 -18.81
N SER A 63 14.87 -39.74 -18.66
CA SER A 63 16.23 -39.92 -18.16
C SER A 63 16.26 -40.28 -16.67
N ALA A 64 15.28 -39.83 -15.88
CA ALA A 64 15.13 -40.23 -14.48
C ALA A 64 14.75 -41.72 -14.38
N ASP A 65 13.84 -42.18 -15.22
CA ASP A 65 13.40 -43.58 -15.24
C ASP A 65 14.49 -44.53 -15.77
N SER A 66 15.31 -44.06 -16.73
CA SER A 66 16.39 -44.86 -17.33
C SER A 66 17.73 -44.79 -16.59
N GLY A 67 17.87 -43.95 -15.56
CA GLY A 67 19.14 -43.72 -14.87
C GLY A 67 20.21 -43.01 -15.71
N ASP A 68 19.81 -42.23 -16.72
CA ASP A 68 20.75 -41.49 -17.57
C ASP A 68 21.17 -40.16 -16.92
N PHE A 69 22.28 -40.20 -16.16
CA PHE A 69 22.80 -39.03 -15.45
C PHE A 69 23.17 -37.87 -16.38
N ALA A 70 23.71 -38.16 -17.57
CA ALA A 70 24.12 -37.15 -18.52
C ALA A 70 22.89 -36.42 -19.10
N GLY A 71 21.85 -37.18 -19.45
CA GLY A 71 20.55 -36.65 -19.86
C GLY A 71 19.89 -35.81 -18.78
N LEU A 72 19.89 -36.26 -17.51
CA LEU A 72 19.35 -35.51 -16.38
C LEU A 72 20.01 -34.14 -16.19
N VAL A 73 21.35 -34.11 -16.17
CA VAL A 73 22.14 -32.88 -16.05
C VAL A 73 21.80 -31.92 -17.19
N GLN A 74 21.77 -32.44 -18.42
CA GLN A 74 21.63 -31.63 -19.61
C GLN A 74 20.18 -31.12 -19.78
N ALA A 75 19.17 -31.93 -19.47
CA ALA A 75 17.77 -31.52 -19.46
C ALA A 75 17.49 -30.47 -18.37
N SER A 76 18.01 -30.68 -17.16
CA SER A 76 17.91 -29.70 -16.07
C SER A 76 18.50 -28.35 -16.50
N ALA A 77 19.71 -28.34 -17.05
CA ALA A 77 20.35 -27.11 -17.52
C ALA A 77 19.52 -26.35 -18.59
N VAL A 78 18.83 -27.07 -19.48
CA VAL A 78 17.92 -26.46 -20.47
C VAL A 78 16.71 -25.83 -19.77
N ILE A 79 16.11 -26.52 -18.81
CA ILE A 79 14.99 -26.01 -18.01
C ILE A 79 15.38 -24.72 -17.28
N GLY A 80 16.52 -24.74 -16.58
CA GLY A 80 17.06 -23.55 -15.90
C GLY A 80 17.31 -22.39 -16.87
N SER A 81 17.78 -22.67 -18.09
CA SER A 81 17.97 -21.65 -19.12
C SER A 81 16.65 -21.03 -19.58
N PHE A 82 15.57 -21.81 -19.73
CA PHE A 82 14.24 -21.27 -20.02
C PHE A 82 13.71 -20.38 -18.88
N ALA A 83 13.92 -20.79 -17.63
CA ALA A 83 13.47 -20.04 -16.45
C ALA A 83 14.26 -18.73 -16.23
N CYS A 84 15.55 -18.71 -16.58
CA CYS A 84 16.43 -17.58 -16.29
C CYS A 84 16.01 -16.28 -17.01
N GLY A 85 15.59 -15.28 -16.22
CA GLY A 85 15.32 -13.91 -16.68
C GLY A 85 14.09 -13.75 -17.59
N LEU A 86 13.19 -14.73 -17.63
CA LEU A 86 12.01 -14.71 -18.50
C LEU A 86 10.79 -15.32 -17.82
N GLU A 87 9.88 -14.46 -17.33
CA GLU A 87 8.60 -14.84 -16.70
C GLU A 87 7.76 -15.84 -17.53
N ALA A 88 7.68 -15.64 -18.86
CA ALA A 88 6.98 -16.58 -19.74
C ALA A 88 7.64 -17.97 -19.79
N GLY A 89 8.97 -18.02 -19.65
CA GLY A 89 9.72 -19.26 -19.58
C GLY A 89 9.52 -19.98 -18.24
N VAL A 90 9.54 -19.24 -17.13
CA VAL A 90 9.20 -19.78 -15.80
C VAL A 90 7.79 -20.38 -15.81
N ARG A 91 6.80 -19.64 -16.30
CA ARG A 91 5.42 -20.15 -16.41
C ARG A 91 5.35 -21.46 -17.20
N ALA A 92 5.95 -21.51 -18.39
CA ALA A 92 5.97 -22.71 -19.21
C ALA A 92 6.65 -23.91 -18.52
N VAL A 93 7.71 -23.66 -17.74
CA VAL A 93 8.42 -24.70 -16.97
C VAL A 93 7.53 -25.24 -15.84
N LEU A 94 6.79 -24.37 -15.16
CA LEU A 94 5.85 -24.75 -14.11
C LEU A 94 4.65 -25.52 -14.67
N ASP A 95 4.03 -25.02 -15.74
CA ASP A 95 2.88 -25.64 -16.40
C ASP A 95 3.21 -27.04 -16.94
N ALA A 96 4.45 -27.26 -17.38
CA ALA A 96 4.94 -28.55 -17.83
C ALA A 96 5.23 -29.55 -16.69
N GLY A 97 5.08 -29.15 -15.42
CA GLY A 97 5.30 -30.02 -14.25
C GLY A 97 6.77 -30.19 -13.85
N ALA A 98 7.69 -29.40 -14.41
CA ALA A 98 9.13 -29.55 -14.18
C ALA A 98 9.53 -29.40 -12.71
N PHE A 99 8.86 -28.49 -11.98
CA PHE A 99 9.21 -28.17 -10.60
C PHE A 99 9.16 -29.40 -9.70
N SER A 100 8.08 -30.19 -9.76
CA SER A 100 7.92 -31.40 -8.94
C SER A 100 9.03 -32.43 -9.19
N LEU A 101 9.40 -32.63 -10.46
CA LEU A 101 10.45 -33.55 -10.87
C LEU A 101 11.83 -33.08 -10.39
N LEU A 102 12.15 -31.80 -10.60
CA LEU A 102 13.40 -31.20 -10.14
C LEU A 102 13.49 -31.23 -8.61
N PHE A 103 12.41 -30.90 -7.90
CA PHE A 103 12.40 -30.92 -6.44
C PHE A 103 12.65 -32.32 -5.90
N ARG A 104 11.97 -33.33 -6.45
CA ARG A 104 12.22 -34.74 -6.10
C ARG A 104 13.67 -35.17 -6.34
N LEU A 105 14.27 -34.73 -7.46
CA LEU A 105 15.65 -35.06 -7.80
C LEU A 105 16.67 -34.40 -6.85
N VAL A 106 16.47 -33.14 -6.45
CA VAL A 106 17.40 -32.50 -5.50
C VAL A 106 17.30 -33.11 -4.10
N SER A 107 16.13 -33.61 -3.69
CA SER A 107 15.93 -34.19 -2.36
C SER A 107 16.40 -35.64 -2.22
N HIS A 108 16.37 -36.44 -3.29
CA HIS A 108 16.53 -37.90 -3.18
C HIS A 108 17.58 -38.52 -4.11
N HIS A 109 18.18 -37.77 -5.04
CA HIS A 109 19.16 -38.32 -5.97
C HIS A 109 20.56 -38.42 -5.34
N SER A 110 21.28 -39.51 -5.59
CA SER A 110 22.60 -39.78 -5.00
C SER A 110 23.77 -39.14 -5.78
N ASP A 111 23.63 -38.95 -7.10
CA ASP A 111 24.70 -38.34 -7.91
C ASP A 111 24.80 -36.82 -7.71
N HIS A 112 25.98 -36.38 -7.26
CA HIS A 112 26.25 -34.96 -6.97
C HIS A 112 26.17 -34.05 -8.20
N LYS A 113 26.51 -34.52 -9.42
CA LYS A 113 26.45 -33.67 -10.62
C LYS A 113 25.01 -33.42 -11.05
N VAL A 114 24.16 -34.44 -10.95
CA VAL A 114 22.71 -34.32 -11.17
C VAL A 114 22.12 -33.34 -10.17
N VAL A 115 22.37 -33.55 -8.88
CA VAL A 115 21.85 -32.69 -7.79
C VAL A 115 22.28 -31.23 -8.00
N ASP A 116 23.55 -30.98 -8.35
CA ASP A 116 24.07 -29.63 -8.60
C ASP A 116 23.43 -28.96 -9.84
N ALA A 117 23.21 -29.72 -10.91
CA ALA A 117 22.53 -29.24 -12.12
C ALA A 117 21.05 -28.89 -11.86
N VAL A 118 20.37 -29.72 -11.09
CA VAL A 118 18.99 -29.50 -10.65
C VAL A 118 18.91 -28.28 -9.74
N ALA A 119 19.82 -28.15 -8.77
CA ALA A 119 19.85 -27.03 -7.84
C ALA A 119 20.02 -25.69 -8.55
N ARG A 120 20.93 -25.63 -9.54
CA ARG A 120 21.10 -24.45 -10.40
C ARG A 120 19.82 -24.09 -11.14
N SER A 121 19.08 -25.09 -11.61
CA SER A 121 17.85 -24.90 -12.40
C SER A 121 16.70 -24.40 -11.52
N LEU A 122 16.53 -25.00 -10.34
CA LEU A 122 15.59 -24.51 -9.32
C LEU A 122 15.92 -23.09 -8.88
N LYS A 123 17.21 -22.75 -8.69
CA LYS A 123 17.63 -21.38 -8.38
C LYS A 123 17.16 -20.37 -9.43
N MET A 124 17.20 -20.72 -10.73
CA MET A 124 16.68 -19.84 -11.79
C MET A 124 15.16 -19.70 -11.76
N ILE A 125 14.43 -20.73 -11.31
CA ILE A 125 12.97 -20.65 -11.13
C ILE A 125 12.66 -19.70 -9.96
N TYR A 126 13.36 -19.83 -8.83
CA TYR A 126 13.16 -19.00 -7.63
C TYR A 126 13.56 -17.51 -7.79
N GLN A 127 14.15 -17.11 -8.91
CA GLN A 127 14.33 -15.69 -9.24
C GLN A 127 13.03 -14.99 -9.67
N SER A 128 11.99 -15.75 -10.02
CA SER A 128 10.70 -15.23 -10.45
C SER A 128 9.68 -15.27 -9.32
N LYS A 129 8.79 -14.27 -9.32
CA LYS A 129 7.65 -14.22 -8.39
C LYS A 129 6.65 -15.38 -8.61
N LEU A 130 6.70 -16.06 -9.75
CA LEU A 130 5.86 -17.22 -10.06
C LEU A 130 6.35 -18.52 -9.40
N ALA A 131 7.54 -18.53 -8.79
CA ALA A 131 8.05 -19.73 -8.14
C ALA A 131 7.06 -20.23 -7.07
N PRO A 132 6.84 -21.56 -6.97
CA PRO A 132 6.00 -22.12 -5.92
C PRO A 132 6.51 -21.74 -4.53
N LYS A 133 5.59 -21.43 -3.61
CA LYS A 133 5.94 -21.22 -2.20
C LYS A 133 6.31 -22.55 -1.57
N TYR A 134 7.40 -22.55 -0.81
CA TYR A 134 7.82 -23.70 -0.01
C TYR A 134 7.25 -23.58 1.41
N ASP A 135 6.65 -24.65 1.92
CA ASP A 135 6.13 -24.67 3.29
C ASP A 135 7.28 -24.89 4.27
N ILE A 136 7.73 -23.80 4.91
CA ILE A 136 8.90 -23.81 5.80
C ILE A 136 8.54 -24.36 7.18
N VAL A 137 7.29 -24.27 7.63
CA VAL A 137 6.92 -24.55 9.03
C VAL A 137 7.19 -25.99 9.48
N PRO A 138 6.94 -27.04 8.65
CA PRO A 138 7.23 -28.42 9.03
C PRO A 138 8.72 -28.64 9.32
N LYS A 139 9.03 -29.31 10.43
CA LYS A 139 10.42 -29.57 10.86
C LYS A 139 11.27 -30.25 9.78
N GLU A 140 10.73 -31.27 9.12
CA GLU A 140 11.40 -31.98 8.02
C GLU A 140 11.77 -31.05 6.86
N ASN A 141 10.95 -30.04 6.60
CA ASN A 141 11.18 -29.06 5.54
C ASN A 141 12.27 -28.05 5.93
N VAL A 142 12.32 -27.65 7.20
CA VAL A 142 13.43 -26.85 7.74
C VAL A 142 14.74 -27.63 7.71
N ASP A 143 14.72 -28.90 8.12
CA ASP A 143 15.89 -29.79 8.12
C ASP A 143 16.43 -29.96 6.69
N PHE A 144 15.54 -30.10 5.69
CA PHE A 144 15.94 -30.09 4.29
C PHE A 144 16.60 -28.78 3.87
N LEU A 145 16.03 -27.62 4.22
CA LEU A 145 16.65 -26.32 3.91
C LEU A 145 18.04 -26.18 4.55
N LEU A 146 18.19 -26.62 5.79
CA LEU A 146 19.48 -26.64 6.46
C LEU A 146 20.47 -27.57 5.77
N SER A 147 20.02 -28.72 5.25
CA SER A 147 20.89 -29.63 4.47
C SER A 147 21.44 -28.93 3.22
N LEU A 148 20.62 -28.10 2.55
CA LEU A 148 21.06 -27.31 1.39
C LEU A 148 22.07 -26.22 1.80
N LEU A 149 21.79 -25.48 2.88
CA LEU A 149 22.67 -24.42 3.39
C LEU A 149 24.00 -24.93 3.95
N ASN A 150 24.06 -26.21 4.37
CA ASN A 150 25.26 -26.86 4.86
C ASN A 150 26.07 -27.56 3.76
N SER A 151 25.61 -27.53 2.51
CA SER A 151 26.30 -28.19 1.40
C SER A 151 27.60 -27.47 1.02
N GLU A 152 28.58 -28.23 0.54
CA GLU A 152 29.79 -27.69 -0.10
C GLU A 152 29.50 -27.10 -1.50
N SER A 153 28.36 -27.45 -2.12
CA SER A 153 27.97 -26.91 -3.42
C SER A 153 27.43 -25.47 -3.30
N GLU A 154 28.01 -24.57 -4.08
CA GLU A 154 27.53 -23.20 -4.26
C GLU A 154 26.09 -23.15 -4.81
N ASN A 155 25.71 -24.11 -5.66
CA ASN A 155 24.36 -24.15 -6.23
C ASN A 155 23.32 -24.60 -5.22
N LEU A 156 23.66 -25.55 -4.34
CA LEU A 156 22.77 -26.01 -3.28
C LEU A 156 22.60 -24.95 -2.20
N THR A 157 23.69 -24.35 -1.73
CA THR A 157 23.63 -23.24 -0.75
C THR A 157 22.86 -22.05 -1.30
N GLY A 158 23.12 -21.67 -2.55
CA GLY A 158 22.36 -20.61 -3.24
C GLY A 158 20.88 -20.95 -3.45
N LEU A 159 20.54 -22.22 -3.71
CA LEU A 159 19.15 -22.67 -3.78
C LEU A 159 18.45 -22.53 -2.43
N GLY A 160 19.06 -23.04 -1.34
CA GLY A 160 18.49 -22.93 0.00
C GLY A 160 18.18 -21.48 0.38
N ALA A 161 19.13 -20.57 0.14
CA ALA A 161 18.94 -19.13 0.36
C ALA A 161 17.85 -18.53 -0.54
N SER A 162 17.72 -18.96 -1.80
CA SER A 162 16.68 -18.49 -2.72
C SER A 162 15.28 -18.96 -2.30
N ILE A 163 15.15 -20.22 -1.83
CA ILE A 163 13.88 -20.75 -1.31
C ILE A 163 13.43 -19.93 -0.11
N ILE A 164 14.34 -19.66 0.83
CA ILE A 164 14.05 -18.83 2.02
C ILE A 164 13.64 -17.41 1.60
N THR A 165 14.41 -16.77 0.71
CA THR A 165 14.13 -15.41 0.23
C THR A 165 12.71 -15.29 -0.32
N HIS A 166 12.25 -16.27 -1.09
CA HIS A 166 10.94 -16.24 -1.74
C HIS A 166 9.80 -16.69 -0.82
N SER A 167 10.05 -17.68 0.03
CA SER A 167 9.00 -18.37 0.79
C SER A 167 8.83 -17.88 2.21
N CYS A 168 9.85 -17.25 2.81
CA CYS A 168 9.81 -16.69 4.16
C CYS A 168 9.10 -15.34 4.18
N GLN A 169 7.85 -15.32 4.66
CA GLN A 169 6.95 -14.18 4.65
C GLN A 169 6.27 -13.94 6.01
N THR A 170 6.17 -14.97 6.87
CA THR A 170 5.49 -14.87 8.16
C THR A 170 6.46 -14.90 9.33
N THR A 171 6.05 -14.31 10.47
CA THR A 171 6.84 -14.32 11.70
C THR A 171 7.10 -15.73 12.23
N THR A 172 6.17 -16.66 12.00
CA THR A 172 6.32 -18.07 12.37
C THR A 172 7.42 -18.76 11.56
N GLU A 173 7.44 -18.58 10.24
CA GLU A 173 8.49 -19.14 9.36
C GLU A 173 9.88 -18.58 9.73
N GLN A 174 9.94 -17.27 10.00
CA GLN A 174 11.18 -16.60 10.42
C GLN A 174 11.71 -17.17 11.73
N LYS A 175 10.85 -17.39 12.73
CA LYS A 175 11.23 -18.00 14.01
C LYS A 175 11.69 -19.45 13.83
N ALA A 176 10.97 -20.25 13.05
CA ALA A 176 11.35 -21.64 12.79
C ALA A 176 12.75 -21.77 12.15
N LEU A 177 13.06 -20.91 11.17
CA LEU A 177 14.40 -20.85 10.58
C LEU A 177 15.47 -20.40 11.57
N CYS A 178 15.13 -19.43 12.43
CA CYS A 178 16.03 -18.90 13.46
C CYS A 178 16.41 -19.98 14.48
N GLU A 179 15.39 -20.62 15.08
CA GLU A 179 15.54 -21.69 16.08
C GLU A 179 16.31 -22.90 15.54
N ALA A 180 16.16 -23.20 14.25
CA ALA A 180 16.88 -24.29 13.60
C ALA A 180 18.34 -23.92 13.23
N GLY A 181 18.76 -22.67 13.44
CA GLY A 181 20.14 -22.22 13.22
C GLY A 181 20.45 -21.77 11.79
N ALA A 182 19.45 -21.48 10.95
CA ALA A 182 19.65 -21.02 9.58
C ALA A 182 20.41 -19.69 9.53
N LEU A 183 20.17 -18.77 10.48
CA LEU A 183 20.88 -17.48 10.57
C LEU A 183 22.40 -17.68 10.63
N LYS A 184 22.87 -18.54 11.52
CA LYS A 184 24.30 -18.83 11.68
C LYS A 184 24.92 -19.39 10.41
N LYS A 185 24.18 -20.23 9.67
CA LYS A 185 24.65 -20.79 8.40
C LYS A 185 24.75 -19.74 7.30
N LEU A 186 23.75 -18.87 7.17
CA LEU A 186 23.78 -17.76 6.20
C LEU A 186 24.90 -16.76 6.51
N LEU A 187 25.19 -16.51 7.79
CA LEU A 187 26.31 -15.67 8.22
C LEU A 187 27.66 -16.24 7.78
N ASN A 188 27.88 -17.55 7.96
CA ASN A 188 29.11 -18.19 7.49
C ASN A 188 29.27 -18.09 5.97
N LEU A 189 28.17 -18.14 5.22
CA LEU A 189 28.18 -18.02 3.76
C LEU A 189 28.54 -16.62 3.26
N LEU A 190 28.57 -15.58 4.12
CA LEU A 190 29.02 -14.24 3.75
C LEU A 190 30.51 -14.21 3.39
N GLU A 191 31.31 -15.09 3.99
CA GLU A 191 32.74 -15.24 3.69
C GLU A 191 33.00 -16.07 2.41
N GLY A 192 31.93 -16.63 1.81
CA GLY A 192 32.01 -17.45 0.60
C GLY A 192 32.18 -16.66 -0.70
N SER A 193 31.82 -17.32 -1.81
CA SER A 193 31.81 -16.72 -3.15
C SER A 193 30.85 -15.53 -3.23
N LEU A 194 31.01 -14.68 -4.25
CA LEU A 194 30.11 -13.52 -4.48
C LEU A 194 28.64 -13.94 -4.55
N ASN A 195 28.33 -15.05 -5.24
CA ASN A 195 26.97 -15.54 -5.38
C ASN A 195 26.40 -16.05 -4.05
N GLN A 196 27.20 -16.76 -3.25
CA GLN A 196 26.79 -17.21 -1.91
C GLN A 196 26.54 -16.01 -0.99
N ARG A 197 27.45 -15.05 -0.99
CA ARG A 197 27.34 -13.83 -0.19
C ARG A 197 26.07 -13.06 -0.52
N ASP A 198 25.82 -12.77 -1.80
CA ASP A 198 24.65 -12.02 -2.22
C ASP A 198 23.34 -12.79 -1.92
N ALA A 199 23.29 -14.09 -2.21
CA ALA A 199 22.12 -14.91 -1.89
C ALA A 199 21.86 -14.96 -0.36
N SER A 200 22.93 -15.06 0.43
CA SER A 200 22.83 -15.06 1.89
C SER A 200 22.35 -13.72 2.42
N LEU A 201 22.85 -12.60 1.91
CA LEU A 201 22.36 -11.27 2.32
C LEU A 201 20.87 -11.10 1.98
N GLU A 202 20.44 -11.52 0.79
CA GLU A 202 19.03 -11.43 0.39
C GLU A 202 18.13 -12.29 1.28
N SER A 203 18.57 -13.50 1.62
CA SER A 203 17.89 -14.41 2.54
C SER A 203 17.85 -13.86 3.97
N LEU A 204 18.95 -13.29 4.46
CA LEU A 204 19.02 -12.65 5.78
C LEU A 204 18.05 -11.47 5.86
N ALA A 205 18.00 -10.63 4.83
CA ALA A 205 17.05 -9.53 4.76
C ALA A 205 15.59 -10.02 4.83
N SER A 206 15.27 -11.18 4.26
CA SER A 206 13.92 -11.77 4.36
C SER A 206 13.60 -12.33 5.75
N ILE A 207 14.56 -13.00 6.38
CA ILE A 207 14.39 -13.58 7.73
C ILE A 207 14.20 -12.46 8.79
N ILE A 208 14.96 -11.37 8.68
CA ILE A 208 14.96 -10.27 9.66
C ILE A 208 13.73 -9.36 9.49
N ARG A 209 13.18 -9.26 8.28
CA ARG A 209 12.15 -8.27 7.92
C ARG A 209 10.95 -8.31 8.85
N SER A 210 10.63 -7.15 9.44
CA SER A 210 9.43 -6.95 10.25
C SER A 210 9.30 -7.88 11.48
N ASN A 211 10.42 -8.43 11.98
CA ASN A 211 10.44 -9.32 13.15
C ASN A 211 11.45 -8.84 14.21
N PRO A 212 10.97 -8.21 15.32
CA PRO A 212 11.86 -7.65 16.34
C PRO A 212 12.62 -8.71 17.13
N ASP A 213 12.05 -9.90 17.33
CA ASP A 213 12.68 -10.99 18.08
C ASP A 213 13.92 -11.49 17.34
N VAL A 214 13.72 -11.86 16.08
CA VAL A 214 14.79 -12.35 15.18
C VAL A 214 15.83 -11.27 14.91
N SER A 215 15.41 -10.01 14.77
CA SER A 215 16.34 -8.89 14.60
C SER A 215 17.22 -8.69 15.84
N SER A 216 16.68 -8.87 17.04
CA SER A 216 17.44 -8.69 18.28
C SER A 216 18.44 -9.84 18.47
N GLU A 217 18.00 -11.07 18.23
CA GLU A 217 18.88 -12.25 18.23
C GLU A 217 20.03 -12.09 17.22
N PHE A 218 19.75 -11.61 16.02
CA PHE A 218 20.77 -11.36 15.00
C PHE A 218 21.79 -10.30 15.42
N ILE A 219 21.34 -9.21 16.04
CA ILE A 219 22.22 -8.12 16.50
C ILE A 219 23.15 -8.61 17.61
N GLU A 220 22.65 -9.46 18.50
CA GLU A 220 23.42 -10.03 19.62
C GLU A 220 24.30 -11.21 19.20
N ALA A 221 23.99 -11.84 18.07
CA ALA A 221 24.70 -13.01 17.54
C ALA A 221 26.22 -12.79 17.46
N ASP A 222 26.97 -13.79 17.94
CA ASP A 222 28.43 -13.81 17.98
C ASP A 222 29.06 -12.56 18.62
N GLY A 223 28.41 -11.99 19.65
CA GLY A 223 28.89 -10.77 20.32
C GLY A 223 28.87 -9.54 19.40
N GLY A 224 27.85 -9.45 18.55
CA GLY A 224 27.67 -8.38 17.56
C GLY A 224 28.60 -8.47 16.35
N ARG A 225 29.29 -9.60 16.13
CA ARG A 225 30.14 -9.80 14.95
C ARG A 225 29.31 -9.77 13.68
N ALA A 226 28.17 -10.45 13.67
CA ALA A 226 27.24 -10.52 12.54
C ALA A 226 26.87 -9.11 12.03
N PHE A 227 26.47 -8.23 12.94
CA PHE A 227 26.14 -6.84 12.63
C PHE A 227 27.35 -6.07 12.06
N ARG A 228 28.54 -6.22 12.65
CA ARG A 228 29.78 -5.57 12.16
C ARG A 228 30.14 -6.04 10.75
N THR A 229 30.05 -7.33 10.47
CA THR A 229 30.31 -7.89 9.13
C THR A 229 29.36 -7.29 8.09
N ILE A 230 28.06 -7.17 8.38
CA ILE A 230 27.13 -6.50 7.46
C ILE A 230 27.48 -5.03 7.27
N CYS A 231 27.84 -4.31 8.35
CA CYS A 231 28.29 -2.92 8.25
C CYS A 231 29.52 -2.77 7.34
N GLU A 232 30.47 -3.68 7.40
CA GLU A 232 31.65 -3.70 6.53
C GLU A 232 31.28 -3.95 5.07
N LEU A 233 30.34 -4.85 4.81
CA LEU A 233 29.86 -5.17 3.46
C LEU A 233 29.13 -4.01 2.76
N THR A 234 28.67 -2.99 3.49
CA THR A 234 28.16 -1.74 2.86
C THR A 234 29.22 -0.99 2.06
N LYS A 235 30.50 -1.30 2.29
CA LYS A 235 31.67 -0.72 1.61
C LYS A 235 32.34 -1.70 0.63
N ASP A 236 31.70 -2.82 0.33
CA ASP A 236 32.24 -3.82 -0.60
C ASP A 236 32.46 -3.20 -2.00
N ARG A 237 33.44 -3.71 -2.75
CA ARG A 237 33.71 -3.27 -4.13
C ARG A 237 32.54 -3.55 -5.09
N TYR A 238 31.67 -4.50 -4.77
CA TYR A 238 30.54 -4.89 -5.59
C TYR A 238 29.26 -4.14 -5.21
N PRO A 239 28.65 -3.36 -6.13
CA PRO A 239 27.45 -2.58 -5.84
C PRO A 239 26.25 -3.41 -5.37
N ARG A 240 26.09 -4.63 -5.88
CA ARG A 240 25.01 -5.54 -5.46
C ARG A 240 25.15 -5.94 -3.99
N THR A 241 26.35 -6.34 -3.58
CA THR A 241 26.66 -6.66 -2.18
C THR A 241 26.42 -5.46 -1.27
N ARG A 242 26.87 -4.25 -1.67
CA ARG A 242 26.61 -3.00 -0.92
C ARG A 242 25.11 -2.76 -0.72
N LEU A 243 24.31 -2.91 -1.77
CA LEU A 243 22.86 -2.74 -1.71
C LEU A 243 22.20 -3.76 -0.77
N LEU A 244 22.52 -5.04 -0.92
CA LEU A 244 21.93 -6.11 -0.11
C LEU A 244 22.30 -5.98 1.37
N ALA A 245 23.57 -5.66 1.66
CA ALA A 245 24.01 -5.35 3.02
C ALA A 245 23.24 -4.15 3.60
N SER A 246 23.03 -3.10 2.78
CA SER A 246 22.23 -1.94 3.16
C SER A 246 20.79 -2.32 3.50
N MET A 247 20.17 -3.19 2.70
CA MET A 247 18.80 -3.68 2.93
C MET A 247 18.68 -4.51 4.21
N CYS A 248 19.70 -5.31 4.56
CA CYS A 248 19.76 -5.99 5.86
C CYS A 248 19.76 -4.98 7.02
N LEU A 249 20.62 -3.96 6.96
CA LEU A 249 20.69 -2.90 7.98
C LEU A 249 19.37 -2.15 8.11
N ILE A 250 18.75 -1.77 6.99
CA ILE A 250 17.44 -1.09 6.99
C ILE A 250 16.37 -1.97 7.63
N SER A 251 16.36 -3.28 7.31
CA SER A 251 15.39 -4.22 7.87
C SER A 251 15.51 -4.31 9.38
N MET A 252 16.74 -4.40 9.91
CA MET A 252 17.00 -4.38 11.36
C MET A 252 16.59 -3.05 12.03
N TRP A 253 16.85 -1.91 11.38
CA TRP A 253 16.49 -0.60 11.92
C TRP A 253 14.99 -0.31 11.91
N ASN A 254 14.25 -0.94 11.00
CA ASN A 254 12.79 -0.80 10.95
C ASN A 254 12.11 -1.63 12.05
N THR A 255 12.78 -2.65 12.59
CA THR A 255 12.21 -3.58 13.58
C THR A 255 12.61 -3.27 15.02
N SER A 256 13.85 -2.83 15.25
CA SER A 256 14.41 -2.67 16.61
C SER A 256 14.93 -1.24 16.84
N PRO A 257 14.04 -0.25 17.10
CA PRO A 257 14.44 1.14 17.31
C PRO A 257 15.25 1.37 18.61
N SER A 258 15.23 0.42 19.55
CA SER A 258 15.89 0.45 20.85
C SER A 258 17.41 0.26 20.82
N TYR A 259 17.98 -0.19 19.71
CA TYR A 259 19.44 -0.33 19.60
C TYR A 259 20.10 1.05 19.48
N PRO A 260 21.18 1.37 20.24
CA PRO A 260 21.83 2.67 20.19
C PRO A 260 22.33 2.96 18.77
N GLN A 261 21.59 3.81 18.07
CA GLN A 261 21.77 4.08 16.65
C GLN A 261 22.94 5.05 16.46
N ASP A 262 24.10 4.54 16.06
CA ASP A 262 25.22 5.39 15.65
C ASP A 262 24.77 6.33 14.52
N ALA A 263 24.69 7.62 14.83
CA ALA A 263 24.38 8.66 13.85
C ALA A 263 25.36 8.62 12.67
N GLY A 264 26.62 8.23 12.93
CA GLY A 264 27.63 8.04 11.90
C GLY A 264 27.29 6.92 10.92
N LEU A 265 26.70 5.81 11.39
CA LEU A 265 26.29 4.70 10.54
C LEU A 265 25.07 5.08 9.67
N ARG A 266 24.11 5.83 10.21
CA ARG A 266 22.97 6.36 9.45
C ARG A 266 23.42 7.27 8.30
N THR A 267 24.35 8.18 8.57
CA THR A 267 24.94 9.05 7.55
C THR A 267 25.70 8.25 6.49
N LYS A 268 26.56 7.31 6.90
CA LYS A 268 27.29 6.44 5.97
C LYS A 268 26.34 5.65 5.07
N LEU A 269 25.30 5.04 5.63
CA LEU A 269 24.33 4.27 4.84
C LEU A 269 23.60 5.15 3.83
N THR A 270 23.20 6.34 4.26
CA THR A 270 22.52 7.33 3.40
C THR A 270 23.42 7.73 2.22
N LEU A 271 24.71 7.93 2.43
CA LEU A 271 25.68 8.21 1.36
C LEU A 271 25.88 7.01 0.42
N VAL A 272 25.99 5.79 0.96
CA VAL A 272 26.09 4.57 0.14
C VAL A 272 24.87 4.43 -0.77
N LEU A 273 23.65 4.60 -0.24
CA LEU A 273 22.44 4.55 -1.06
C LEU A 273 22.43 5.64 -2.13
N LEU A 274 22.95 6.84 -1.83
CA LEU A 274 23.03 7.95 -2.79
C LEU A 274 23.94 7.57 -3.96
N GLU A 275 25.08 6.93 -3.71
CA GLU A 275 25.97 6.41 -4.76
C GLU A 275 25.29 5.32 -5.60
N LEU A 276 24.63 4.36 -4.94
CA LEU A 276 23.98 3.23 -5.62
C LEU A 276 22.83 3.67 -6.56
N LEU A 277 22.27 4.87 -6.37
CA LEU A 277 21.32 5.45 -7.31
C LEU A 277 21.89 5.70 -8.72
N ASP A 278 23.21 5.78 -8.89
CA ASP A 278 23.83 5.98 -10.21
C ASP A 278 24.16 4.65 -10.91
N GLU A 279 24.08 3.53 -10.21
CA GLU A 279 24.38 2.22 -10.78
C GLU A 279 23.37 1.84 -11.88
N PRO A 280 23.81 1.14 -12.94
CA PRO A 280 22.92 0.60 -13.95
C PRO A 280 22.24 -0.70 -13.49
N GLY A 281 21.17 -1.08 -14.19
CA GLY A 281 20.47 -2.35 -13.98
C GLY A 281 19.89 -2.50 -12.58
N GLN A 282 19.87 -3.75 -12.08
CA GLN A 282 19.12 -4.14 -10.88
C GLN A 282 19.47 -3.30 -9.64
N VAL A 283 20.74 -2.93 -9.47
CA VAL A 283 21.19 -2.17 -8.30
C VAL A 283 20.56 -0.78 -8.29
N GLY A 284 20.62 -0.04 -9.40
CA GLY A 284 19.99 1.27 -9.53
C GLY A 284 18.46 1.21 -9.55
N ASP A 285 17.88 0.09 -9.98
CA ASP A 285 16.43 -0.12 -9.96
C ASP A 285 15.91 -0.36 -8.53
N GLU A 286 16.71 -0.97 -7.65
CA GLU A 286 16.33 -1.34 -6.28
C GLU A 286 16.78 -0.33 -5.21
N ALA A 287 17.86 0.43 -5.46
CA ALA A 287 18.36 1.44 -4.52
C ALA A 287 17.30 2.49 -4.09
N PRO A 288 16.40 2.99 -4.96
CA PRO A 288 15.32 3.88 -4.53
C PRO A 288 14.36 3.24 -3.54
N PHE A 289 14.05 1.94 -3.67
CA PHE A 289 13.18 1.23 -2.73
C PHE A 289 13.85 1.08 -1.36
N ALA A 290 15.16 0.81 -1.33
CA ALA A 290 15.93 0.78 -0.10
C ALA A 290 15.89 2.15 0.62
N LEU A 291 16.05 3.25 -0.13
CA LEU A 291 15.91 4.60 0.42
C LEU A 291 14.49 4.88 0.96
N SER A 292 13.45 4.56 0.19
CA SER A 292 12.05 4.66 0.64
C SER A 292 11.85 3.92 1.97
N SER A 293 12.37 2.70 2.06
CA SER A 293 12.26 1.86 3.26
C SER A 293 13.06 2.39 4.45
N LEU A 294 14.18 3.09 4.20
CA LEU A 294 14.99 3.73 5.23
C LEU A 294 14.27 4.94 5.84
N VAL A 295 13.66 5.80 5.01
CA VAL A 295 13.11 7.10 5.43
C VAL A 295 11.61 7.09 5.75
N ALA A 296 10.90 6.01 5.41
CA ALA A 296 9.46 5.88 5.60
C ALA A 296 9.05 6.21 7.05
N GLY A 297 8.26 7.28 7.21
CA GLY A 297 7.73 7.72 8.51
C GLY A 297 8.75 8.33 9.49
N LYS A 298 10.04 8.43 9.15
CA LYS A 298 11.12 8.86 10.06
C LYS A 298 11.68 10.22 9.67
N GLU A 299 11.28 11.25 10.41
CA GLU A 299 11.56 12.65 10.07
C GLU A 299 13.06 13.01 10.10
N ASP A 300 13.81 12.43 11.05
CA ASP A 300 15.27 12.60 11.17
C ASP A 300 16.01 12.05 9.94
N LEU A 301 15.63 10.86 9.47
CA LEU A 301 16.20 10.25 8.27
C LEU A 301 15.73 10.95 6.99
N GLN A 302 14.50 11.47 6.95
CA GLN A 302 14.04 12.33 5.84
C GLN A 302 14.87 13.60 5.73
N LYS A 303 15.19 14.23 6.87
CA LYS A 303 16.07 15.41 6.93
C LYS A 303 17.47 15.07 6.44
N LEU A 304 18.04 13.96 6.90
CA LEU A 304 19.35 13.48 6.45
C LEU A 304 19.39 13.20 4.94
N ALA A 305 18.35 12.55 4.40
CA ALA A 305 18.25 12.30 2.96
C ALA A 305 18.09 13.61 2.16
N PHE A 306 17.35 14.58 2.69
CA PHE A 306 17.23 15.91 2.08
C PHE A 306 18.57 16.64 2.04
N GLU A 307 19.30 16.68 3.16
CA GLU A 307 20.63 17.29 3.27
C GLU A 307 21.66 16.61 2.37
N ALA A 308 21.56 15.29 2.18
CA ALA A 308 22.39 14.53 1.26
C ALA A 308 22.05 14.75 -0.23
N GLY A 309 21.01 15.52 -0.56
CA GLY A 309 20.66 15.89 -1.94
C GLY A 309 19.84 14.84 -2.70
N PHE A 310 19.14 13.93 -2.01
CA PHE A 310 18.35 12.89 -2.67
C PHE A 310 17.21 13.44 -3.54
N VAL A 311 16.52 14.50 -3.09
CA VAL A 311 15.40 15.11 -3.83
C VAL A 311 15.85 15.56 -5.22
N ASP A 312 16.96 16.29 -5.28
CA ASP A 312 17.57 16.77 -6.51
C ASP A 312 18.05 15.62 -7.40
N LYS A 313 18.78 14.67 -6.82
CA LYS A 313 19.35 13.54 -7.57
C LYS A 313 18.27 12.67 -8.21
N LEU A 314 17.26 12.28 -7.44
CA LEU A 314 16.13 11.47 -7.92
C LEU A 314 15.31 12.19 -9.00
N SER A 315 15.03 13.49 -8.81
CA SER A 315 14.33 14.30 -9.82
C SER A 315 15.13 14.41 -11.13
N ASN A 316 16.46 14.52 -11.04
CA ASN A 316 17.34 14.55 -12.20
C ASN A 316 17.40 13.20 -12.91
N HIS A 317 17.35 12.07 -12.19
CA HIS A 317 17.27 10.74 -12.80
C HIS A 317 16.00 10.58 -13.65
N LEU A 318 14.84 11.04 -13.16
CA LEU A 318 13.59 11.00 -13.94
C LEU A 318 13.67 11.82 -15.25
N ARG A 319 14.49 12.88 -15.31
CA ARG A 319 14.64 13.72 -16.51
C ARG A 319 15.63 13.18 -17.55
N LYS A 320 16.53 12.27 -17.17
CA LYS A 320 17.70 11.89 -18.00
C LYS A 320 17.40 10.91 -19.15
N GLY A 321 16.19 10.37 -19.25
CA GLY A 321 15.80 9.49 -20.36
C GLY A 321 14.86 8.36 -19.94
N PRO A 322 14.54 7.42 -20.85
CA PRO A 322 13.64 6.32 -20.54
C PRO A 322 14.27 5.39 -19.52
N LEU A 323 13.66 5.30 -18.34
CA LEU A 323 14.07 4.40 -17.27
C LEU A 323 13.20 3.13 -17.28
N GLN A 324 13.72 2.03 -16.73
CA GLN A 324 12.89 0.85 -16.49
C GLN A 324 11.76 1.19 -15.52
N ALA A 325 10.57 0.61 -15.74
CA ALA A 325 9.38 0.84 -14.90
C ALA A 325 9.66 0.65 -13.40
N LYS A 326 10.45 -0.39 -13.04
CA LYS A 326 10.85 -0.65 -11.64
C LYS A 326 11.62 0.52 -11.04
N ARG A 327 12.55 1.14 -11.78
CA ARG A 327 13.32 2.30 -11.33
C ARG A 327 12.44 3.54 -11.18
N VAL A 328 11.56 3.81 -12.15
CA VAL A 328 10.61 4.93 -12.09
C VAL A 328 9.70 4.79 -10.86
N GLN A 329 9.13 3.60 -10.65
CA GLN A 329 8.34 3.27 -9.48
C GLN A 329 9.12 3.56 -8.19
N GLY A 330 10.33 3.00 -8.06
CA GLY A 330 11.15 3.17 -6.88
C GLY A 330 11.48 4.63 -6.60
N ILE A 331 11.81 5.41 -7.64
CA ILE A 331 12.11 6.84 -7.51
C ILE A 331 10.90 7.62 -6.97
N PHE A 332 9.70 7.42 -7.53
CA PHE A 332 8.51 8.13 -7.04
C PHE A 332 8.15 7.77 -5.61
N LEU A 333 8.28 6.50 -5.21
CA LEU A 333 8.06 6.08 -3.81
C LEU A 333 9.09 6.72 -2.88
N ALA A 334 10.37 6.71 -3.24
CA ALA A 334 11.42 7.37 -2.47
C ALA A 334 11.16 8.87 -2.30
N LEU A 335 10.82 9.58 -3.39
CA LEU A 335 10.45 10.99 -3.34
C LEU A 335 9.23 11.23 -2.45
N ALA A 336 8.23 10.34 -2.50
CA ALA A 336 7.05 10.43 -1.66
C ALA A 336 7.37 10.32 -0.17
N ASP A 337 8.21 9.35 0.22
CA ASP A 337 8.59 9.13 1.62
C ASP A 337 9.51 10.24 2.15
N VAL A 338 10.50 10.68 1.36
CA VAL A 338 11.36 11.83 1.70
C VAL A 338 10.52 13.09 1.93
N CYS A 339 9.47 13.30 1.12
CA CYS A 339 8.59 14.47 1.22
C CYS A 339 7.40 14.30 2.18
N SER A 340 7.31 13.17 2.89
CA SER A 340 6.09 12.80 3.63
C SER A 340 5.79 13.74 4.80
N LYS A 341 6.81 14.14 5.59
CA LYS A 341 6.63 15.03 6.76
C LYS A 341 7.21 16.43 6.56
N LEU A 342 8.30 16.58 5.81
CA LEU A 342 9.08 17.82 5.72
C LEU A 342 8.60 18.77 4.60
N GLU A 343 8.20 20.00 4.97
CA GLU A 343 7.76 21.03 4.01
C GLU A 343 8.91 21.55 3.12
N SER A 344 10.14 21.56 3.63
CA SER A 344 11.35 21.91 2.85
C SER A 344 11.55 20.95 1.67
N CYS A 345 11.33 19.65 1.89
CA CYS A 345 11.42 18.62 0.86
C CYS A 345 10.36 18.84 -0.23
N ARG A 346 9.09 19.04 0.17
CA ARG A 346 8.00 19.33 -0.77
C ARG A 346 8.27 20.59 -1.59
N SER A 347 8.66 21.68 -0.93
CA SER A 347 8.97 22.95 -1.59
C SER A 347 10.11 22.79 -2.61
N ARG A 348 11.18 22.08 -2.23
CA ARG A 348 12.29 21.80 -3.16
C ARG A 348 11.84 20.96 -4.34
N LEU A 349 11.11 19.87 -4.08
CA LEU A 349 10.65 18.97 -5.12
C LEU A 349 9.71 19.68 -6.12
N LEU A 350 8.82 20.53 -5.64
CA LEU A 350 7.96 21.36 -6.49
C LEU A 350 8.76 22.37 -7.32
N SER A 351 9.82 22.97 -6.77
CA SER A 351 10.72 23.87 -7.52
C SER A 351 11.47 23.17 -8.65
N LEU A 352 11.55 21.83 -8.61
CA LEU A 352 12.17 21.00 -9.64
C LEU A 352 11.15 20.51 -10.68
N GLU A 353 10.00 21.18 -10.85
CA GLU A 353 8.97 20.85 -11.86
C GLU A 353 8.47 19.40 -11.83
N ILE A 354 8.47 18.74 -10.67
CA ILE A 354 8.08 17.32 -10.53
C ILE A 354 6.68 17.01 -11.07
N LEU A 355 5.77 18.00 -11.08
CA LEU A 355 4.36 17.80 -11.44
C LEU A 355 4.19 17.38 -12.89
N LYS A 356 5.07 17.82 -13.80
CA LYS A 356 5.08 17.37 -15.20
C LYS A 356 5.42 15.87 -15.29
N LEU A 357 6.47 15.46 -14.57
CA LEU A 357 6.92 14.06 -14.51
C LEU A 357 5.88 13.16 -13.84
N ILE A 358 5.19 13.65 -12.80
CA ILE A 358 4.05 12.95 -12.19
C ILE A 358 2.93 12.78 -13.22
N ALA A 359 2.54 13.84 -13.94
CA ALA A 359 1.47 13.77 -14.93
C ALA A 359 1.75 12.72 -16.02
N GLU A 360 2.98 12.66 -16.53
CA GLU A 360 3.42 11.62 -17.46
C GLU A 360 3.29 10.21 -16.84
N ALA A 361 3.78 10.04 -15.61
CA ALA A 361 3.75 8.76 -14.90
C ALA A 361 2.35 8.28 -14.52
N LEU A 362 1.36 9.17 -14.37
CA LEU A 362 -0.04 8.81 -14.16
C LEU A 362 -0.62 8.05 -15.36
N THR A 363 -0.07 8.24 -16.57
CA THR A 363 -0.54 7.57 -17.80
C THR A 363 0.33 6.38 -18.22
N HIS A 364 1.30 6.00 -17.38
CA HIS A 364 2.27 4.95 -17.69
C HIS A 364 1.64 3.56 -17.82
N GLU A 365 2.17 2.68 -18.68
CA GLU A 365 1.62 1.34 -18.95
C GLU A 365 1.60 0.43 -17.71
N SER A 366 2.67 0.45 -16.91
CA SER A 366 2.77 -0.29 -15.64
C SER A 366 1.89 0.35 -14.55
N SER A 367 1.00 -0.48 -13.97
CA SER A 367 0.15 -0.08 -12.84
C SER A 367 0.95 0.34 -11.61
N GLU A 368 2.11 -0.26 -11.39
CA GLU A 368 2.99 0.03 -10.25
C GLU A 368 3.57 1.44 -10.34
N VAL A 369 3.91 1.90 -11.54
CA VAL A 369 4.35 3.28 -11.78
C VAL A 369 3.20 4.26 -11.54
N ARG A 370 1.99 3.96 -12.02
CA ARG A 370 0.80 4.79 -11.78
C ARG A 370 0.49 4.93 -10.28
N VAL A 371 0.56 3.81 -9.53
CA VAL A 371 0.43 3.81 -8.06
C VAL A 371 1.48 4.71 -7.41
N ALA A 372 2.76 4.56 -7.78
CA ALA A 372 3.84 5.34 -7.20
C ALA A 372 3.71 6.84 -7.51
N ALA A 373 3.28 7.20 -8.72
CA ALA A 373 3.00 8.57 -9.12
C ALA A 373 1.87 9.19 -8.26
N CYS A 374 0.77 8.47 -8.06
CA CYS A 374 -0.32 8.89 -7.18
C CYS A 374 0.14 9.08 -5.73
N ILE A 375 0.95 8.17 -5.19
CA ILE A 375 1.51 8.28 -3.82
C ILE A 375 2.44 9.49 -3.70
N CYS A 376 3.28 9.73 -4.71
CA CYS A 376 4.14 10.92 -4.76
C CYS A 376 3.30 12.20 -4.78
N LEU A 377 2.29 12.26 -5.66
CA LEU A 377 1.36 13.39 -5.74
C LEU A 377 0.64 13.65 -4.42
N GLN A 378 0.12 12.59 -3.79
CA GLN A 378 -0.50 12.67 -2.46
C GLN A 378 0.46 13.27 -1.42
N SER A 379 1.76 12.95 -1.49
CA SER A 379 2.76 13.45 -0.56
C SER A 379 3.06 14.93 -0.76
N VAL A 380 3.32 15.35 -2.01
CA VAL A 380 3.59 16.77 -2.31
C VAL A 380 2.37 17.65 -2.10
N SER A 381 1.16 17.13 -2.30
CA SER A 381 -0.08 17.85 -2.09
C SER A 381 -0.45 18.07 -0.63
N ARG A 382 0.39 17.65 0.35
CA ARG A 382 0.21 18.01 1.77
C ARG A 382 0.74 19.42 2.10
N SER A 383 1.43 20.09 1.17
CA SER A 383 1.86 21.48 1.34
C SER A 383 0.64 22.41 1.29
N VAL A 384 0.20 22.92 2.44
CA VAL A 384 -0.93 23.87 2.54
C VAL A 384 -0.66 25.12 1.70
N LYS A 385 0.58 25.61 1.68
CA LYS A 385 1.01 26.75 0.85
C LYS A 385 0.81 26.49 -0.64
N SER A 386 1.16 25.30 -1.11
CA SER A 386 1.05 24.95 -2.54
C SER A 386 -0.38 24.59 -2.93
N LEU A 387 -1.15 23.99 -2.01
CA LEU A 387 -2.59 23.77 -2.16
C LEU A 387 -3.35 25.09 -2.27
N SER A 388 -3.10 26.05 -1.39
CA SER A 388 -3.78 27.35 -1.42
C SER A 388 -3.41 28.19 -2.65
N ALA A 389 -2.19 28.03 -3.18
CA ALA A 389 -1.80 28.57 -4.48
C ALA A 389 -2.48 27.84 -5.67
N GLY A 390 -3.07 26.67 -5.43
CA GLY A 390 -3.72 25.77 -6.38
C GLY A 390 -2.86 25.28 -7.51
N LEU A 391 -1.64 24.92 -7.15
CA LEU A 391 -0.69 24.32 -8.05
C LEU A 391 -1.17 22.95 -8.58
N PHE A 392 -2.02 22.25 -7.83
CA PHE A 392 -2.45 20.88 -8.13
C PHE A 392 -3.78 20.78 -8.89
N MET A 393 -4.61 21.82 -8.86
CA MET A 393 -5.93 21.84 -9.52
C MET A 393 -5.83 22.42 -10.94
N ASN A 394 -5.03 21.76 -11.77
CA ASN A 394 -4.89 22.06 -13.20
C ASN A 394 -5.22 20.82 -14.05
N GLU A 395 -5.57 21.02 -15.33
CA GLU A 395 -6.02 19.94 -16.22
C GLU A 395 -4.95 18.85 -16.44
N MET A 396 -3.67 19.24 -16.50
CA MET A 396 -2.54 18.31 -16.69
C MET A 396 -2.50 17.23 -15.58
N LEU A 397 -2.89 17.57 -14.35
CA LEU A 397 -2.94 16.61 -13.24
C LEU A 397 -4.33 16.00 -13.04
N VAL A 398 -5.37 16.83 -13.08
CA VAL A 398 -6.73 16.42 -12.71
C VAL A 398 -7.31 15.43 -13.72
N ILE A 399 -7.09 15.64 -15.03
CA ILE A 399 -7.66 14.76 -16.06
C ILE A 399 -7.09 13.33 -15.94
N PRO A 400 -5.76 13.11 -15.93
CA PRO A 400 -5.22 11.76 -15.75
C PRO A 400 -5.65 11.13 -14.42
N LEU A 401 -5.63 11.89 -13.31
CA LEU A 401 -6.09 11.37 -12.02
C LEU A 401 -7.54 10.88 -12.05
N VAL A 402 -8.43 11.64 -12.68
CA VAL A 402 -9.83 11.26 -12.82
C VAL A 402 -10.00 10.07 -13.75
N GLN A 403 -9.17 9.92 -14.79
CA GLN A 403 -9.17 8.71 -15.62
C GLN A 403 -8.75 7.46 -14.84
N LEU A 404 -7.79 7.58 -13.90
CA LEU A 404 -7.35 6.47 -13.05
C LEU A 404 -8.41 5.95 -12.07
N LEU A 405 -9.52 6.67 -11.89
CA LEU A 405 -10.67 6.15 -11.13
C LEU A 405 -11.34 4.94 -11.82
N ASN A 406 -11.16 4.77 -13.13
CA ASN A 406 -11.63 3.61 -13.89
C ASN A 406 -10.51 2.61 -14.22
N ASP A 407 -9.36 2.69 -13.54
CA ASP A 407 -8.24 1.78 -13.80
C ASP A 407 -8.63 0.32 -13.48
N ALA A 408 -8.11 -0.63 -14.27
CA ALA A 408 -8.36 -2.06 -14.06
C ALA A 408 -7.75 -2.58 -12.74
N SER A 409 -6.75 -1.87 -12.18
CA SER A 409 -6.11 -2.21 -10.91
C SER A 409 -6.76 -1.47 -9.74
N PRO A 410 -7.37 -2.17 -8.76
CA PRO A 410 -7.90 -1.56 -7.54
C PRO A 410 -6.84 -0.75 -6.77
N ALA A 411 -5.57 -1.18 -6.80
CA ALA A 411 -4.48 -0.47 -6.16
C ALA A 411 -4.26 0.92 -6.78
N VAL A 412 -4.40 1.05 -8.11
CA VAL A 412 -4.32 2.33 -8.81
C VAL A 412 -5.51 3.22 -8.43
N GLN A 413 -6.72 2.66 -8.43
CA GLN A 413 -7.93 3.39 -8.03
C GLN A 413 -7.81 3.95 -6.61
N VAL A 414 -7.37 3.14 -5.64
CA VAL A 414 -7.15 3.57 -4.25
C VAL A 414 -6.09 4.66 -4.16
N ALA A 415 -4.96 4.51 -4.86
CA ALA A 415 -3.90 5.52 -4.85
C ALA A 415 -4.38 6.86 -5.46
N ALA A 416 -5.11 6.80 -6.58
CA ALA A 416 -5.69 7.97 -7.24
C ALA A 416 -6.73 8.67 -6.35
N LEU A 417 -7.64 7.92 -5.72
CA LEU A 417 -8.62 8.45 -4.77
C LEU A 417 -7.96 9.16 -3.59
N ARG A 418 -6.87 8.59 -3.06
CA ARG A 418 -6.08 9.20 -1.96
C ARG A 418 -5.40 10.50 -2.39
N ALA A 419 -4.90 10.57 -3.62
CA ALA A 419 -4.34 11.81 -4.16
C ALA A 419 -5.43 12.86 -4.40
N ILE A 420 -6.55 12.47 -5.04
CA ILE A 420 -7.71 13.33 -5.29
C ILE A 420 -8.24 13.90 -3.97
N SER A 421 -8.39 13.07 -2.95
CA SER A 421 -8.87 13.50 -1.62
C SER A 421 -8.05 14.64 -1.03
N ASN A 422 -6.74 14.70 -1.29
CA ASN A 422 -5.91 15.81 -0.80
C ASN A 422 -6.06 17.08 -1.64
N ILE A 423 -6.12 16.96 -2.97
CA ILE A 423 -6.13 18.14 -3.86
C ILE A 423 -7.49 18.85 -3.87
N VAL A 424 -8.61 18.12 -3.72
CA VAL A 424 -9.96 18.71 -3.80
C VAL A 424 -10.39 19.48 -2.54
N VAL A 425 -9.56 19.48 -1.49
CA VAL A 425 -9.75 20.32 -0.30
C VAL A 425 -9.53 21.81 -0.61
N GLU A 426 -8.91 22.13 -1.75
CA GLU A 426 -8.52 23.50 -2.12
C GLU A 426 -9.69 24.51 -2.02
N PHE A 427 -9.44 25.65 -1.36
CA PHE A 427 -10.42 26.71 -1.07
C PHE A 427 -10.71 27.65 -2.24
N THR A 428 -10.32 27.30 -3.47
CA THR A 428 -10.46 28.18 -4.64
C THR A 428 -11.57 27.70 -5.58
N THR A 429 -11.97 28.56 -6.51
CA THR A 429 -12.99 28.30 -7.55
C THR A 429 -12.59 27.21 -8.56
N ARG A 430 -11.39 26.62 -8.43
CA ARG A 430 -10.82 25.62 -9.34
C ARG A 430 -11.39 24.21 -9.16
N LYS A 431 -12.24 23.96 -8.15
CA LYS A 431 -12.96 22.67 -7.98
C LYS A 431 -13.82 22.29 -9.18
N SER A 432 -14.27 23.29 -9.95
CA SER A 432 -15.03 23.11 -11.21
C SER A 432 -14.33 22.21 -12.24
N THR A 433 -12.99 22.15 -12.24
CA THR A 433 -12.24 21.26 -13.14
C THR A 433 -12.60 19.79 -12.94
N VAL A 434 -12.72 19.35 -11.67
CA VAL A 434 -13.07 17.97 -11.31
C VAL A 434 -14.50 17.65 -11.74
N VAL A 435 -15.41 18.61 -11.62
CA VAL A 435 -16.78 18.45 -12.09
C VAL A 435 -16.83 18.32 -13.62
N ARG A 436 -16.15 19.23 -14.32
CA ARG A 436 -16.13 19.29 -15.80
C ARG A 436 -15.58 18.03 -16.45
N CYS A 437 -14.58 17.38 -15.85
CA CYS A 437 -14.03 16.12 -16.35
C CYS A 437 -14.80 14.87 -15.88
N GLY A 438 -16.02 15.02 -15.34
CA GLY A 438 -16.86 13.91 -14.89
C GLY A 438 -16.38 13.22 -13.62
N GLY A 439 -15.51 13.87 -12.83
CA GLY A 439 -14.95 13.31 -11.60
C GLY A 439 -16.02 13.02 -10.55
N VAL A 440 -17.02 13.90 -10.40
CA VAL A 440 -18.15 13.68 -9.45
C VAL A 440 -18.87 12.37 -9.74
N LYS A 441 -19.30 12.16 -10.99
CA LYS A 441 -19.99 10.94 -11.42
C LYS A 441 -19.18 9.67 -11.11
N GLN A 442 -17.87 9.72 -11.35
CA GLN A 442 -16.98 8.60 -11.06
C GLN A 442 -16.81 8.36 -9.56
N LEU A 443 -16.65 9.42 -8.76
CA LEU A 443 -16.58 9.31 -7.30
C LEU A 443 -17.86 8.72 -6.71
N VAL A 444 -19.04 9.14 -7.20
CA VAL A 444 -20.33 8.57 -6.77
C VAL A 444 -20.46 7.10 -7.17
N HIS A 445 -19.98 6.73 -8.36
CA HIS A 445 -19.94 5.32 -8.77
C HIS A 445 -19.04 4.48 -7.85
N LEU A 446 -17.82 4.93 -7.56
CA LEU A 446 -16.87 4.23 -6.68
C LEU A 446 -17.31 4.19 -5.23
N ALA A 447 -18.11 5.16 -4.76
CA ALA A 447 -18.73 5.12 -3.45
C ALA A 447 -19.67 3.92 -3.27
N LYS A 448 -20.10 3.27 -4.36
CA LYS A 448 -20.94 2.06 -4.37
C LYS A 448 -20.13 0.77 -4.62
N SER A 449 -18.80 0.82 -4.65
CA SER A 449 -17.93 -0.33 -4.90
C SER A 449 -18.14 -1.44 -3.87
N MET A 450 -17.90 -2.70 -4.23
CA MET A 450 -17.88 -3.80 -3.24
C MET A 450 -16.63 -3.76 -2.36
N ASP A 451 -15.56 -3.09 -2.81
CA ASP A 451 -14.34 -2.89 -2.02
C ASP A 451 -14.52 -1.74 -1.00
N PRO A 452 -14.45 -2.01 0.31
CA PRO A 452 -14.63 -1.00 1.35
C PRO A 452 -13.54 0.08 1.34
N THR A 453 -12.32 -0.25 0.90
CA THR A 453 -11.22 0.72 0.77
C THR A 453 -11.52 1.72 -0.33
N ILE A 454 -12.03 1.26 -1.47
CA ILE A 454 -12.44 2.13 -2.58
C ILE A 454 -13.61 3.01 -2.13
N ARG A 455 -14.66 2.42 -1.53
CA ARG A 455 -15.82 3.18 -1.02
C ARG A 455 -15.36 4.28 -0.05
N LEU A 456 -14.55 3.93 0.94
CA LEU A 456 -14.04 4.86 1.95
C LEU A 456 -13.34 6.07 1.31
N ASN A 457 -12.40 5.84 0.40
CA ASN A 457 -11.64 6.93 -0.20
C ASN A 457 -12.48 7.74 -1.21
N ALA A 458 -13.46 7.13 -1.88
CA ALA A 458 -14.40 7.84 -2.74
C ALA A 458 -15.30 8.79 -1.97
N VAL A 459 -15.87 8.33 -0.84
CA VAL A 459 -16.69 9.17 0.04
C VAL A 459 -15.85 10.27 0.68
N TRP A 460 -14.60 9.98 1.05
CA TRP A 460 -13.68 11.00 1.55
C TRP A 460 -13.38 12.09 0.50
N ALA A 461 -13.14 11.71 -0.75
CA ALA A 461 -12.95 12.66 -1.84
C ALA A 461 -14.21 13.54 -2.05
N LEU A 462 -15.42 12.94 -2.05
CA LEU A 462 -16.68 13.69 -2.13
C LEU A 462 -16.84 14.67 -0.97
N ARG A 463 -16.57 14.21 0.26
CA ARG A 463 -16.58 15.05 1.47
C ARG A 463 -15.69 16.28 1.33
N ASN A 464 -14.47 16.09 0.85
CA ASN A 464 -13.49 17.16 0.69
C ASN A 464 -13.85 18.10 -0.47
N LEU A 465 -14.44 17.57 -1.55
CA LEU A 465 -14.90 18.36 -2.68
C LEU A 465 -15.97 19.38 -2.25
N VAL A 466 -16.92 18.98 -1.41
CA VAL A 466 -17.98 19.89 -0.93
C VAL A 466 -17.60 20.69 0.32
N PHE A 467 -16.41 20.48 0.89
CA PHE A 467 -15.95 21.25 2.04
C PHE A 467 -15.77 22.72 1.66
N GLN A 468 -16.51 23.62 2.34
CA GLN A 468 -16.56 25.05 2.06
C GLN A 468 -16.85 25.39 0.58
N ALA A 469 -17.56 24.50 -0.12
CA ALA A 469 -17.91 24.72 -1.52
C ALA A 469 -19.11 25.67 -1.64
N GLU A 470 -19.15 26.45 -2.71
CA GLU A 470 -20.31 27.27 -3.09
C GLU A 470 -21.54 26.38 -3.36
N ASN A 471 -22.74 26.94 -3.17
CA ASN A 471 -24.01 26.21 -3.36
C ASN A 471 -24.09 25.54 -4.74
N ARG A 472 -23.64 26.21 -5.80
CA ARG A 472 -23.60 25.63 -7.16
C ARG A 472 -22.80 24.33 -7.23
N CYS A 473 -21.64 24.27 -6.60
CA CYS A 473 -20.82 23.05 -6.58
C CYS A 473 -21.52 21.93 -5.79
N LYS A 474 -22.18 22.28 -4.68
CA LYS A 474 -22.98 21.32 -3.92
C LYS A 474 -24.16 20.78 -4.75
N GLU A 475 -24.87 21.64 -5.47
CA GLU A 475 -25.95 21.26 -6.38
C GLU A 475 -25.46 20.31 -7.48
N GLU A 476 -24.34 20.64 -8.14
CA GLU A 476 -23.72 19.79 -9.17
C GLU A 476 -23.36 18.40 -8.62
N VAL A 477 -22.88 18.31 -7.37
CA VAL A 477 -22.63 17.03 -6.69
C VAL A 477 -23.93 16.27 -6.40
N LEU A 478 -24.98 16.99 -6.02
CA LEU A 478 -26.28 16.39 -5.69
C LEU A 478 -27.05 15.90 -6.91
N LEU A 479 -26.84 16.46 -8.09
CA LEU A 479 -27.42 15.95 -9.33
C LEU A 479 -26.99 14.50 -9.64
N GLU A 480 -25.80 14.09 -9.19
CA GLU A 480 -25.29 12.73 -9.37
C GLU A 480 -25.65 11.79 -8.20
N LEU A 481 -26.24 12.31 -7.11
CA LEU A 481 -26.55 11.56 -5.89
C LEU A 481 -28.05 11.35 -5.70
N THR A 482 -28.41 10.11 -5.37
CA THR A 482 -29.78 9.78 -4.93
C THR A 482 -29.85 9.71 -3.41
N GLN A 483 -31.01 10.03 -2.83
CA GLN A 483 -31.24 9.84 -1.38
C GLN A 483 -30.95 8.41 -0.95
N SER A 484 -31.34 7.42 -1.76
CA SER A 484 -31.02 5.99 -1.52
C SER A 484 -29.51 5.74 -1.41
N THR A 485 -28.71 6.38 -2.28
CA THR A 485 -27.24 6.26 -2.22
C THR A 485 -26.70 6.85 -0.91
N LEU A 486 -27.15 8.05 -0.53
CA LEU A 486 -26.73 8.68 0.73
C LEU A 486 -27.13 7.84 1.95
N SER A 487 -28.36 7.33 2.00
CA SER A 487 -28.81 6.45 3.07
C SER A 487 -27.99 5.17 3.16
N SER A 488 -27.66 4.55 2.01
CA SER A 488 -26.80 3.36 1.97
C SER A 488 -25.40 3.62 2.51
N LEU A 489 -24.82 4.79 2.23
CA LEU A 489 -23.50 5.18 2.73
C LEU A 489 -23.51 5.49 4.24
N ILE A 490 -24.56 6.15 4.72
CA ILE A 490 -24.75 6.40 6.16
C ILE A 490 -24.88 5.07 6.92
N CYS A 491 -25.58 4.10 6.34
CA CYS A 491 -25.76 2.76 6.91
C CYS A 491 -24.74 1.71 6.42
N ASP A 492 -23.58 2.13 5.88
CA ASP A 492 -22.55 1.19 5.39
C ASP A 492 -22.11 0.26 6.54
N PRO A 493 -21.83 -1.04 6.28
CA PRO A 493 -21.35 -1.95 7.34
C PRO A 493 -20.04 -1.51 7.98
N GLU A 494 -19.20 -0.72 7.28
CA GLU A 494 -17.89 -0.29 7.76
C GLU A 494 -17.97 1.07 8.47
N PRO A 495 -17.69 1.16 9.79
CA PRO A 495 -17.73 2.42 10.52
C PRO A 495 -16.87 3.57 9.93
N PRO A 496 -15.67 3.31 9.36
CA PRO A 496 -14.92 4.36 8.68
C PRO A 496 -15.68 4.99 7.49
N VAL A 497 -16.45 4.19 6.74
CA VAL A 497 -17.27 4.68 5.64
C VAL A 497 -18.45 5.50 6.18
N GLN A 498 -19.13 5.00 7.22
CA GLN A 498 -20.20 5.74 7.91
C GLN A 498 -19.71 7.12 8.38
N GLN A 499 -18.52 7.17 9.00
CA GLN A 499 -17.92 8.40 9.49
C GLN A 499 -17.67 9.40 8.34
N GLN A 500 -17.10 8.96 7.22
CA GLN A 500 -16.89 9.85 6.08
C GLN A 500 -18.21 10.26 5.41
N ALA A 501 -19.20 9.37 5.36
CA ALA A 501 -20.52 9.64 4.79
C ALA A 501 -21.26 10.72 5.61
N LEU A 502 -21.27 10.60 6.94
CA LEU A 502 -21.84 11.63 7.81
C LEU A 502 -21.04 12.94 7.70
N GLY A 503 -19.71 12.86 7.61
CA GLY A 503 -18.87 14.03 7.36
C GLY A 503 -19.15 14.72 6.02
N PHE A 504 -19.50 13.94 4.99
CA PHE A 504 -19.93 14.43 3.69
C PHE A 504 -21.27 15.15 3.77
N VAL A 505 -22.28 14.50 4.38
CA VAL A 505 -23.61 15.09 4.62
C VAL A 505 -23.49 16.37 5.44
N ARG A 506 -22.65 16.37 6.49
CA ARG A 506 -22.40 17.54 7.34
C ARG A 506 -21.91 18.74 6.53
N ASN A 507 -20.99 18.51 5.58
CA ASN A 507 -20.46 19.57 4.72
C ASN A 507 -21.48 20.02 3.66
N LEU A 508 -22.32 19.11 3.15
CA LEU A 508 -23.41 19.46 2.23
C LEU A 508 -24.39 20.45 2.89
N VAL A 509 -24.80 20.18 4.13
CA VAL A 509 -25.79 21.00 4.86
C VAL A 509 -25.20 22.14 5.67
N GLU A 510 -23.89 22.39 5.53
CA GLU A 510 -23.25 23.58 6.08
C GLU A 510 -23.63 24.83 5.26
N GLY A 511 -24.01 25.93 5.92
CA GLY A 511 -24.31 27.20 5.26
C GLY A 511 -25.79 27.58 5.29
N SER A 512 -26.37 27.81 4.11
CA SER A 512 -27.73 28.38 3.96
C SER A 512 -28.85 27.38 4.23
N VAL A 513 -30.06 27.89 4.48
CA VAL A 513 -31.27 27.06 4.64
C VAL A 513 -31.54 26.24 3.37
N ASP A 514 -31.25 26.79 2.19
CA ASP A 514 -31.38 26.09 0.90
C ASP A 514 -30.49 24.84 0.84
N SER A 515 -29.25 24.96 1.33
CA SER A 515 -28.30 23.83 1.42
C SER A 515 -28.84 22.70 2.31
N ILE A 516 -29.57 23.04 3.37
CA ILE A 516 -30.25 22.06 4.22
C ILE A 516 -31.43 21.44 3.46
N GLY A 517 -32.25 22.27 2.82
CA GLY A 517 -33.44 21.84 2.07
C GLY A 517 -33.15 20.91 0.88
N PHE A 518 -31.98 21.04 0.24
CA PHE A 518 -31.57 20.12 -0.84
C PHE A 518 -31.34 18.67 -0.38
N ILE A 519 -30.97 18.47 0.89
CA ILE A 519 -30.70 17.14 1.47
C ILE A 519 -31.87 16.65 2.30
N PHE A 520 -32.47 17.55 3.07
CA PHE A 520 -33.52 17.26 4.02
C PHE A 520 -34.84 17.83 3.48
N THR A 521 -35.41 17.07 2.55
CA THR A 521 -36.73 17.28 1.98
C THR A 521 -37.84 16.94 2.98
N GLU A 522 -39.10 17.22 2.63
CA GLU A 522 -40.26 17.06 3.53
C GLU A 522 -40.44 15.62 4.06
N ASP A 523 -40.01 14.61 3.31
CA ASP A 523 -40.03 13.19 3.68
C ASP A 523 -38.95 12.80 4.71
N ALA A 524 -38.00 13.69 5.00
CA ALA A 524 -36.98 13.59 6.04
C ALA A 524 -36.20 12.25 6.05
N ILE A 525 -36.08 11.54 4.92
CA ILE A 525 -35.50 10.19 4.84
C ILE A 525 -34.07 10.16 5.37
N ILE A 526 -33.23 11.12 4.93
CA ILE A 526 -31.84 11.22 5.39
C ILE A 526 -31.79 11.53 6.88
N LEU A 527 -32.70 12.38 7.40
CA LEU A 527 -32.72 12.77 8.80
C LEU A 527 -33.06 11.59 9.70
N HIS A 528 -34.08 10.82 9.31
CA HIS A 528 -34.46 9.58 9.99
C HIS A 528 -33.35 8.54 9.94
N THR A 529 -32.64 8.44 8.81
CA THR A 529 -31.49 7.53 8.66
C THR A 529 -30.38 7.89 9.65
N VAL A 530 -30.01 9.17 9.76
CA VAL A 530 -29.02 9.66 10.72
C VAL A 530 -29.48 9.40 12.16
N GLY A 531 -30.73 9.76 12.50
CA GLY A 531 -31.28 9.55 13.85
C GLY A 531 -31.29 8.07 14.26
N ARG A 532 -31.65 7.17 13.35
CA ARG A 532 -31.62 5.72 13.58
C ARG A 532 -30.20 5.21 13.82
N LEU A 533 -29.23 5.65 13.01
CA LEU A 533 -27.83 5.26 13.19
C LEU A 533 -27.28 5.71 14.55
N LEU A 534 -27.58 6.93 14.98
CA LEU A 534 -27.14 7.45 16.29
C LEU A 534 -27.72 6.68 17.48
N ARG A 535 -28.92 6.12 17.33
CA ARG A 535 -29.53 5.24 18.34
C ARG A 535 -28.83 3.87 18.40
N SER A 536 -28.44 3.30 17.26
CA SER A 536 -27.92 1.94 17.17
C SER A 536 -26.40 1.82 17.29
N THR A 537 -25.63 2.82 16.87
CA THR A 537 -24.17 2.74 16.83
C THR A 537 -23.52 3.01 18.19
N THR A 538 -22.37 2.39 18.41
CA THR A 538 -21.52 2.55 19.62
C THR A 538 -20.18 3.20 19.30
N LYS A 539 -19.94 3.58 18.04
CA LYS A 539 -18.69 4.21 17.60
C LYS A 539 -18.76 5.71 17.78
N ASP A 540 -17.93 6.24 18.69
CA ASP A 540 -17.95 7.65 19.06
C ASP A 540 -17.67 8.56 17.85
N GLU A 541 -16.72 8.20 16.98
CA GLU A 541 -16.35 9.02 15.81
C GLU A 541 -17.51 9.16 14.81
N VAL A 542 -18.32 8.11 14.66
CA VAL A 542 -19.54 8.12 13.84
C VAL A 542 -20.60 8.99 14.49
N CYS A 543 -20.82 8.79 15.80
CA CYS A 543 -21.77 9.59 16.58
C CYS A 543 -21.44 11.10 16.55
N VAL A 544 -20.16 11.46 16.63
CA VAL A 544 -19.70 12.85 16.56
C VAL A 544 -20.11 13.48 15.23
N GLN A 545 -19.83 12.80 14.09
CA GLN A 545 -20.22 13.34 12.79
C GLN A 545 -21.74 13.45 12.65
N GLY A 546 -22.49 12.43 13.07
CA GLY A 546 -23.95 12.46 13.00
C GLY A 546 -24.57 13.57 13.87
N MET A 547 -24.02 13.83 15.06
CA MET A 547 -24.46 14.95 15.88
C MET A 547 -24.14 16.31 15.27
N TYR A 548 -23.00 16.45 14.58
CA TYR A 548 -22.73 17.67 13.82
C TYR A 548 -23.65 17.84 12.61
N VAL A 549 -24.07 16.75 11.94
CA VAL A 549 -25.12 16.81 10.92
C VAL A 549 -26.40 17.39 11.52
N LEU A 550 -26.90 16.80 12.62
CA LEU A 550 -28.12 17.28 13.28
C LEU A 550 -27.98 18.72 13.81
N GLY A 551 -26.82 19.07 14.34
CA GLY A 551 -26.52 20.44 14.77
C GLY A 551 -26.57 21.45 13.63
N ASN A 552 -26.03 21.10 12.46
CA ASN A 552 -26.10 21.94 11.26
C ASN A 552 -27.54 22.05 10.74
N VAL A 553 -28.31 20.97 10.71
CA VAL A 553 -29.73 21.02 10.32
C VAL A 553 -30.55 21.89 11.28
N ALA A 554 -30.24 21.83 12.58
CA ALA A 554 -30.89 22.65 13.60
C ALA A 554 -30.59 24.16 13.48
N SER A 555 -29.65 24.60 12.63
CA SER A 555 -29.49 26.02 12.33
C SER A 555 -30.51 26.53 11.29
N GLY A 556 -31.25 25.63 10.64
CA GLY A 556 -32.24 25.93 9.62
C GLY A 556 -33.54 26.54 10.13
N ASN A 557 -34.60 26.41 9.32
CA ASN A 557 -35.94 26.91 9.63
C ASN A 557 -36.64 26.10 10.74
N GLU A 558 -37.87 26.49 11.07
CA GLU A 558 -38.65 25.86 12.13
C GLU A 558 -38.92 24.37 11.91
N PHE A 559 -39.23 23.99 10.66
CA PHE A 559 -39.46 22.60 10.28
C PHE A 559 -38.20 21.75 10.54
N HIS A 560 -37.02 22.24 10.14
CA HIS A 560 -35.75 21.56 10.39
C HIS A 560 -35.48 21.38 11.89
N LYS A 561 -35.69 22.43 12.70
CA LYS A 561 -35.46 22.39 14.15
C LYS A 561 -36.37 21.38 14.85
N GLU A 562 -37.66 21.38 14.54
CA GLU A 562 -38.61 20.44 15.14
C GLU A 562 -38.32 18.99 14.71
N SER A 563 -37.97 18.79 13.44
CA SER A 563 -37.60 17.45 12.92
C SER A 563 -36.33 16.91 13.59
N VAL A 564 -35.32 17.75 13.82
CA VAL A 564 -34.12 17.38 14.58
C VAL A 564 -34.47 17.04 16.03
N LEU A 565 -35.33 17.84 16.66
CA LEU A 565 -35.76 17.58 18.04
C LEU A 565 -36.43 16.22 18.19
N GLN A 566 -37.28 15.84 17.22
CA GLN A 566 -37.93 14.52 17.18
C GLN A 566 -36.93 13.37 17.01
N GLN A 567 -35.79 13.58 16.35
CA GLN A 567 -34.74 12.55 16.27
C GLN A 567 -33.93 12.41 17.57
N LEU A 568 -33.80 13.49 18.35
CA LEU A 568 -32.93 13.55 19.52
C LEU A 568 -33.62 13.21 20.84
N LEU A 569 -34.92 13.47 20.93
CA LEU A 569 -35.76 13.14 22.07
C LEU A 569 -36.46 11.78 21.87
N PRO A 570 -36.82 11.09 22.96
CA PRO A 570 -37.58 9.85 22.87
C PRO A 570 -38.98 10.12 22.31
N SER A 571 -39.48 9.21 21.47
CA SER A 571 -40.89 9.19 21.09
C SER A 571 -41.75 8.75 22.27
N ALA A 572 -42.94 9.33 22.44
CA ALA A 572 -43.85 9.03 23.55
C ALA A 572 -44.19 7.52 23.70
N ASP A 573 -44.07 6.75 22.61
CA ASP A 573 -44.44 5.33 22.55
C ASP A 573 -43.27 4.34 22.73
N ASN A 574 -42.01 4.80 22.84
CA ASN A 574 -40.85 3.92 23.03
C ASN A 574 -40.07 4.27 24.29
N ASN A 575 -39.66 3.25 25.03
CA ASN A 575 -38.82 3.35 26.24
C ASN A 575 -37.34 3.69 25.94
N ASP A 576 -37.08 4.33 24.79
CA ASP A 576 -35.75 4.63 24.30
C ASP A 576 -35.09 5.73 25.12
N GLN A 577 -33.79 5.61 25.35
CA GLN A 577 -33.01 6.63 26.03
C GLN A 577 -32.90 7.90 25.14
N CYS A 578 -33.13 9.08 25.74
CA CYS A 578 -32.87 10.36 25.08
C CYS A 578 -31.43 10.43 24.54
N VAL A 579 -31.28 10.45 23.21
CA VAL A 579 -29.99 10.43 22.50
C VAL A 579 -29.14 11.63 22.91
N LEU A 580 -29.77 12.80 23.02
CA LEU A 580 -29.10 14.02 23.43
C LEU A 580 -28.54 13.93 24.85
N LEU A 581 -29.30 13.35 25.79
CA LEU A 581 -28.86 13.15 27.17
C LEU A 581 -27.75 12.09 27.26
N LYS A 582 -27.84 11.01 26.48
CA LYS A 582 -26.78 9.99 26.35
C LYS A 582 -25.46 10.65 25.93
N PHE A 583 -25.46 11.49 24.91
CA PHE A 583 -24.23 12.10 24.39
C PHE A 583 -23.68 13.24 25.27
N LEU A 584 -24.54 14.03 25.92
CA LEU A 584 -24.09 15.02 26.92
C LEU A 584 -23.40 14.38 28.13
N ARG A 585 -23.68 13.09 28.42
CA ARG A 585 -23.04 12.31 29.49
C ARG A 585 -21.86 11.47 29.02
N SER A 586 -21.49 11.54 27.73
CA SER A 586 -20.38 10.77 27.18
C SER A 586 -19.04 11.18 27.79
N SER A 587 -18.11 10.25 27.93
CA SER A 587 -16.71 10.54 28.24
C SER A 587 -16.00 11.28 27.09
N ASP A 588 -16.47 11.10 25.85
CA ASP A 588 -15.92 11.77 24.67
C ASP A 588 -16.30 13.26 24.63
N ASN A 589 -15.29 14.12 24.55
CA ASN A 589 -15.49 15.57 24.53
C ASN A 589 -16.09 16.06 23.20
N GLY A 590 -15.84 15.37 22.09
CA GLY A 590 -16.38 15.70 20.78
C GLY A 590 -17.90 15.52 20.75
N LEU A 591 -18.39 14.42 21.32
CA LEU A 591 -19.82 14.12 21.47
C LEU A 591 -20.52 15.13 22.37
N ARG A 592 -19.93 15.44 23.53
CA ARG A 592 -20.49 16.47 24.42
C ARG A 592 -20.55 17.83 23.71
N THR A 593 -19.52 18.19 22.94
CA THR A 593 -19.47 19.44 22.19
C THR A 593 -20.56 19.49 21.11
N ALA A 594 -20.67 18.45 20.29
CA ALA A 594 -21.66 18.38 19.22
C ALA A 594 -23.10 18.36 19.77
N ALA A 595 -23.33 17.66 20.88
CA ALA A 595 -24.62 17.64 21.57
C ALA A 595 -25.00 19.00 22.17
N ALA A 596 -24.08 19.66 22.87
CA ALA A 596 -24.31 21.01 23.38
C ALA A 596 -24.53 22.02 22.23
N TRP A 597 -23.83 21.86 21.11
CA TRP A 597 -24.04 22.70 19.93
C TRP A 597 -25.43 22.51 19.31
N ALA A 598 -25.93 21.28 19.23
CA ALA A 598 -27.30 21.02 18.79
C ALA A 598 -28.33 21.72 19.71
N VAL A 599 -28.14 21.69 21.03
CA VAL A 599 -29.00 22.43 21.98
C VAL A 599 -29.01 23.92 21.66
N VAL A 600 -27.83 24.54 21.51
CA VAL A 600 -27.68 25.97 21.19
C VAL A 600 -28.44 26.36 19.92
N ASN A 601 -28.39 25.52 18.88
CA ASN A 601 -29.07 25.81 17.62
C ASN A 601 -30.60 25.60 17.74
N LEU A 602 -31.04 24.60 18.48
CA LEU A 602 -32.46 24.36 18.75
C LEU A 602 -33.08 25.49 19.58
N THR A 603 -32.35 26.09 20.52
CA THR A 603 -32.88 27.11 21.45
C THR A 603 -32.50 28.54 21.10
N PHE A 604 -32.10 28.79 19.85
CA PHE A 604 -31.71 30.14 19.42
C PHE A 604 -32.87 31.15 19.63
N PRO A 605 -32.69 32.22 20.44
CA PRO A 605 -33.78 33.08 20.90
C PRO A 605 -34.65 33.71 19.82
N SER A 606 -34.05 34.12 18.71
CA SER A 606 -34.77 34.77 17.61
C SER A 606 -35.53 33.78 16.72
N SER A 607 -35.43 32.47 16.95
CA SER A 607 -36.15 31.49 16.15
C SER A 607 -37.60 31.30 16.65
N PRO A 608 -38.59 31.21 15.74
CA PRO A 608 -39.95 30.80 16.10
C PRO A 608 -39.94 29.51 16.93
N GLY A 609 -40.90 29.32 17.85
CA GLY A 609 -41.00 28.06 18.61
C GLY A 609 -39.84 27.75 19.59
N ALA A 610 -38.81 28.60 19.71
CA ALA A 610 -37.63 28.32 20.54
C ALA A 610 -37.96 28.05 22.01
N TYR A 611 -38.90 28.82 22.58
CA TYR A 611 -39.38 28.59 23.94
C TYR A 611 -40.07 27.22 24.10
N SER A 612 -40.92 26.82 23.13
CA SER A 612 -41.56 25.50 23.16
C SER A 612 -40.53 24.37 23.14
N ARG A 613 -39.50 24.48 22.28
CA ARG A 613 -38.40 23.51 22.25
C ARG A 613 -37.59 23.50 23.55
N LEU A 614 -37.33 24.66 24.14
CA LEU A 614 -36.69 24.77 25.46
C LEU A 614 -37.48 24.00 26.53
N ILE A 615 -38.81 24.13 26.57
CA ILE A 615 -39.66 23.38 27.50
C ILE A 615 -39.56 21.87 27.26
N LYS A 616 -39.64 21.41 26.00
CA LYS A 616 -39.45 19.99 25.65
C LYS A 616 -38.08 19.45 26.13
N LEU A 617 -37.01 20.21 25.93
CA LEU A 617 -35.65 19.86 26.37
C LEU A 617 -35.51 19.85 27.91
N ARG A 618 -36.19 20.76 28.62
CA ARG A 618 -36.26 20.77 30.09
C ARG A 618 -36.97 19.51 30.61
N ASN A 619 -38.13 19.18 30.04
CA ASN A 619 -38.91 18.00 30.41
C ASN A 619 -38.14 16.70 30.18
N ALA A 620 -37.31 16.65 29.13
CA ALA A 620 -36.42 15.50 28.85
C ALA A 620 -35.15 15.46 29.72
N GLY A 621 -34.99 16.37 30.69
CA GLY A 621 -33.83 16.43 31.59
C GLY A 621 -32.53 16.96 30.96
N VAL A 622 -32.57 17.39 29.69
CA VAL A 622 -31.39 17.86 28.94
C VAL A 622 -30.80 19.12 29.58
N TYR A 623 -31.64 20.09 29.94
CA TYR A 623 -31.16 21.34 30.54
C TYR A 623 -30.61 21.17 31.96
N SER A 624 -31.08 20.17 32.71
CA SER A 624 -30.47 19.81 33.99
C SER A 624 -29.03 19.33 33.79
N GLN A 625 -28.82 18.46 32.78
CA GLN A 625 -27.48 18.03 32.41
C GLN A 625 -26.61 19.19 31.91
N ILE A 626 -27.13 20.11 31.08
CA ILE A 626 -26.39 21.30 30.63
C ILE A 626 -25.93 22.14 31.83
N LYS A 627 -26.77 22.35 32.85
CA LYS A 627 -26.37 23.06 34.08
C LYS A 627 -25.23 22.35 34.83
N ASN A 628 -25.24 21.01 34.86
CA ASN A 628 -24.17 20.22 35.48
C ASN A 628 -22.84 20.26 34.71
N MET A 629 -22.85 20.71 33.44
CA MET A 629 -21.68 20.76 32.57
C MET A 629 -21.00 22.15 32.51
N VAL A 630 -21.41 23.11 33.35
CA VAL A 630 -20.81 24.46 33.37
C VAL A 630 -19.31 24.44 33.69
N SER A 631 -18.87 23.42 34.41
CA SER A 631 -17.48 23.16 34.78
C SER A 631 -16.85 22.02 33.96
N ASP A 632 -17.35 21.72 32.76
CA ASP A 632 -16.73 20.70 31.89
C ASP A 632 -15.24 21.02 31.64
N PRO A 633 -14.34 20.02 31.69
CA PRO A 633 -12.92 20.23 31.44
C PRO A 633 -12.61 20.66 30.00
N CYS A 634 -13.48 20.35 29.03
CA CYS A 634 -13.30 20.78 27.65
C CYS A 634 -13.82 22.22 27.45
N LEU A 635 -12.95 23.11 26.95
CA LEU A 635 -13.28 24.51 26.72
C LEU A 635 -14.41 24.69 25.69
N ASP A 636 -14.42 23.90 24.63
CA ASP A 636 -15.47 23.97 23.60
C ASP A 636 -16.84 23.58 24.17
N VAL A 637 -16.90 22.50 24.95
CA VAL A 637 -18.13 22.10 25.67
C VAL A 637 -18.58 23.23 26.58
N LYS A 638 -17.68 23.77 27.40
CA LYS A 638 -17.98 24.84 28.35
C LYS A 638 -18.52 26.10 27.66
N LEU A 639 -17.95 26.47 26.51
CA LEU A 639 -18.42 27.60 25.72
C LEU A 639 -19.87 27.37 25.25
N ARG A 640 -20.15 26.22 24.62
CA ARG A 640 -21.50 25.90 24.11
C ARG A 640 -22.54 25.78 25.24
N VAL A 641 -22.17 25.16 26.36
CA VAL A 641 -23.01 25.07 27.56
C VAL A 641 -23.38 26.45 28.08
N LYS A 642 -22.41 27.36 28.22
CA LYS A 642 -22.68 28.74 28.63
C LYS A 642 -23.60 29.45 27.64
N THR A 643 -23.38 29.29 26.34
CA THR A 643 -24.26 29.87 25.32
C THR A 643 -25.70 29.36 25.47
N ALA A 644 -25.90 28.04 25.64
CA ALA A 644 -27.23 27.45 25.81
C ALA A 644 -27.94 27.97 27.08
N LEU A 645 -27.20 28.17 28.17
CA LEU A 645 -27.73 28.74 29.42
C LEU A 645 -28.12 30.20 29.25
N VAL A 646 -27.27 31.03 28.64
CA VAL A 646 -27.58 32.43 28.34
C VAL A 646 -28.83 32.53 27.48
N GLN A 647 -28.94 31.73 26.41
CA GLN A 647 -30.15 31.67 25.59
C GLN A 647 -31.39 31.32 26.42
N SER A 648 -31.30 30.34 27.33
CA SER A 648 -32.45 29.96 28.16
C SER A 648 -32.93 31.07 29.10
N MET A 649 -32.03 31.95 29.55
CA MET A 649 -32.37 33.11 30.40
C MET A 649 -33.12 34.19 29.63
N THR A 650 -32.93 34.30 28.31
CA THR A 650 -33.61 35.31 27.48
C THR A 650 -35.13 35.11 27.40
N PHE A 651 -35.63 33.91 27.71
CA PHE A 651 -37.06 33.62 27.72
C PHE A 651 -37.73 33.82 29.10
N GLY A 652 -36.99 34.32 30.09
CA GLY A 652 -37.44 34.47 31.47
C GLY A 652 -37.50 33.15 32.24
N ASP A 653 -37.19 33.20 33.55
CA ASP A 653 -37.41 32.09 34.48
C ASP A 653 -38.90 31.93 34.76
N SER A 654 -39.63 31.39 33.79
CA SER A 654 -41.00 30.88 34.02
C SER A 654 -40.91 29.47 34.60
N SER A 655 -40.50 29.41 35.87
CA SER A 655 -40.70 28.26 36.77
C SER A 655 -40.72 28.75 38.22
N SER A 656 -41.89 29.23 38.62
CA SER A 656 -42.41 29.15 40.00
C SER A 656 -43.39 27.99 40.07
#